data_AF-A0AAU5HLA3-F1
#
_entry.id   AF-A0AAU5HLA3-F1
#
_cell.length_a   1.000
_cell.length_b   1.000
_cell.length_c   1.000
_cell.angle_alpha   90.00
_cell.angle_beta   90.00
_cell.angle_gamma   90.00
#
_symmetry.space_group_name_H-M   'P 1'
#
loop_
_entity.id
_entity.type
_entity.pdbx_description
1 polymer ?
#
loop_
_entity_poly.entity_id
_entity_poly.type
_entity_poly.pdbx_seq_one_letter_code
_entity_poly.pdbx_strand_id
1 'polypeptide(L)'
;MNDDADQQHLTANPGYAQGQLAKAFTTALTHEDADTRRRAESRVTRWRAVLAGMAGGLLSIGSRTPVAGLPAWVTPEVVHGGFATGTPGAGGPLQPYETRLAERFGVPADRRALFAHCLTDTGLTWLWGQLNSGRYEVTVPEEGALLTMAWLVRHGQSAAALDLVAELEPFADQLRFLPRPSTGRPASDVTDALYRRSVSDTVDRLVRRRPDAAVETQREALAVWQPFGDELLVHWLETAGGEDARVLELVPDADWLERGAGLLSRYRLLAGEHTRCGKHRDPRENLGILRGALEETVAGRALDARRLGLLRHAVTSMVRRRGLPGSAPHAELRRVQRAQAALPSHYALAHVVVGRLAGLPQESGIADLAPVLAPVSEPEQRESGLPAGAQLPLAIRRVVEDALSAPVSTLVERGVVPSAEVLAQLVPRLVAVTTARTYDDETLRTLMAANYRAFRNRRSLLLLNLERQVRIEELPWVRAVAAQRGDGTAEAALLLRQLGELAVRGFPGTILPNPLVRELGVLARQSELGAPLVEELAADIFMDAFGPKFLVAAGIAGELLGGSLYERYYGIDYAAIRELAIAEGTVQAGESAGRSDRAGAGPRTSPGFARLCAERAAGASSAPAGPKSGSSSGSWVAANGKVIEQSQILTTHNLATLVHRVGIAPEPGWADLARRCFGTVCRLTARVQRNPWPYSTIKDAAYAWRQLVFHLSLCTPAEQRRVLDDLDAEAARHAPPVAARLAPALTGLRLVADGGTFAPDGTADGGRARRLVGWTTDGHWLATDPTAAETKGS
;
A
#
# COMPACT_ATOMS: atom_id res chain seq x y z
N MET A 1 8.56 -31.71 29.47
CA MET A 1 9.38 -31.89 30.67
C MET A 1 10.17 -30.61 30.85
N ASN A 2 9.87 -29.92 31.94
CA ASN A 2 10.59 -28.84 32.63
C ASN A 2 12.13 -28.94 32.53
N ASP A 3 12.93 -27.91 32.71
CA ASP A 3 12.78 -26.55 33.26
C ASP A 3 13.86 -25.69 32.58
N ASP A 4 13.60 -24.40 32.42
CA ASP A 4 14.49 -23.33 32.91
C ASP A 4 13.85 -21.98 32.56
N ALA A 5 13.02 -21.56 33.50
CA ALA A 5 12.61 -20.18 33.67
C ALA A 5 13.77 -19.40 34.28
N ASP A 6 14.81 -19.14 33.50
CA ASP A 6 15.84 -18.17 33.84
C ASP A 6 15.77 -17.01 32.85
N GLN A 7 15.38 -15.86 33.39
CA GLN A 7 15.51 -14.51 32.85
C GLN A 7 15.48 -14.46 31.31
N GLN A 8 14.29 -14.45 30.73
CA GLN A 8 14.12 -14.04 29.35
C GLN A 8 14.59 -12.59 29.21
N HIS A 9 15.87 -12.43 28.87
CA HIS A 9 16.38 -11.21 28.29
C HIS A 9 15.46 -10.83 27.13
N LEU A 10 14.89 -9.62 27.23
CA LEU A 10 13.99 -8.96 26.27
C LEU A 10 14.64 -8.79 24.88
N THR A 11 14.92 -9.91 24.22
CA THR A 11 15.51 -10.02 22.89
C THR A 11 14.41 -10.41 21.89
N ALA A 12 14.49 -9.90 20.66
CA ALA A 12 13.50 -10.21 19.64
C ALA A 12 13.45 -11.73 19.37
N ASN A 13 12.24 -12.32 19.42
CA ASN A 13 12.03 -13.76 19.27
C ASN A 13 12.62 -14.29 17.94
N PRO A 14 13.64 -15.19 17.97
CA PRO A 14 14.25 -15.77 16.77
C PRO A 14 13.25 -16.53 15.87
N GLY A 15 12.14 -17.00 16.42
CA GLY A 15 11.10 -17.76 15.72
C GLY A 15 10.45 -16.97 14.57
N TYR A 16 10.31 -15.65 14.68
CA TYR A 16 9.81 -14.83 13.57
C TYR A 16 10.78 -14.85 12.37
N ALA A 17 12.08 -14.64 12.62
CA ALA A 17 13.11 -14.65 11.59
C ALA A 17 13.22 -16.04 10.93
N GLN A 18 13.14 -17.13 11.71
CA GLN A 18 13.08 -18.49 11.19
C GLN A 18 11.84 -18.73 10.32
N GLY A 19 10.67 -18.26 10.75
CA GLY A 19 9.44 -18.37 9.96
C GLY A 19 9.49 -17.60 8.63
N GLN A 20 10.13 -16.43 8.61
CA GLN A 20 10.35 -15.66 7.38
C GLN A 20 11.36 -16.33 6.44
N LEU A 21 12.43 -16.92 6.99
CA LEU A 21 13.37 -17.74 6.22
C LEU A 21 12.65 -18.92 5.56
N ALA A 22 11.84 -19.67 6.30
CA ALA A 22 11.08 -20.81 5.78
C ALA A 22 10.14 -20.39 4.63
N LYS A 23 9.38 -19.30 4.80
CA LYS A 23 8.52 -18.74 3.74
C LYS A 23 9.29 -18.36 2.49
N ALA A 24 10.45 -17.71 2.66
CA ALA A 24 11.32 -17.32 1.54
C ALA A 24 11.87 -18.56 0.82
N PHE A 25 12.27 -19.59 1.56
CA PHE A 25 12.78 -20.84 1.01
C PHE A 25 11.71 -21.59 0.21
N THR A 26 10.50 -21.75 0.74
CA THR A 26 9.37 -22.34 0.01
C THR A 26 9.11 -21.59 -1.30
N THR A 27 9.08 -20.25 -1.26
CA THR A 27 8.86 -19.44 -2.46
C THR A 27 9.97 -19.62 -3.50
N ALA A 28 11.23 -19.70 -3.06
CA ALA A 28 12.37 -19.91 -3.95
C ALA A 28 12.30 -21.25 -4.68
N LEU A 29 11.75 -22.30 -4.03
CA LEU A 29 11.63 -23.64 -4.62
C LEU A 29 10.39 -23.83 -5.48
N THR A 30 9.23 -23.29 -5.08
CA THR A 30 7.93 -23.69 -5.65
C THR A 30 7.30 -22.66 -6.59
N HIS A 31 7.79 -21.42 -6.62
CA HIS A 31 7.13 -20.37 -7.40
C HIS A 31 7.39 -20.52 -8.92
N GLU A 32 6.33 -20.43 -9.73
CA GLU A 32 6.40 -20.64 -11.20
C GLU A 32 7.24 -19.58 -11.92
N ASP A 33 7.13 -18.31 -11.49
CA ASP A 33 7.90 -17.18 -12.03
C ASP A 33 9.36 -17.14 -11.56
N ALA A 34 10.30 -17.10 -12.52
CA ALA A 34 11.74 -17.09 -12.28
C ALA A 34 12.24 -15.81 -11.57
N ASP A 35 11.67 -14.64 -11.86
CA ASP A 35 12.02 -13.40 -11.17
C ASP A 35 11.62 -13.43 -9.70
N THR A 36 10.46 -14.02 -9.41
CA THR A 36 9.99 -14.22 -8.04
C THR A 36 10.85 -15.22 -7.27
N ARG A 37 11.34 -16.30 -7.93
CA ARG A 37 12.32 -17.21 -7.33
C ARG A 37 13.63 -16.50 -6.99
N ARG A 38 14.23 -15.75 -7.93
CA ARG A 38 15.45 -14.96 -7.68
C ARG A 38 15.30 -14.01 -6.50
N ARG A 39 14.18 -13.26 -6.45
CA ARG A 39 13.90 -12.36 -5.32
C ARG A 39 13.75 -13.11 -4.00
N ALA A 40 13.22 -14.33 -4.03
CA ALA A 40 13.09 -15.17 -2.84
C ALA A 40 14.45 -15.71 -2.36
N GLU A 41 15.35 -16.10 -3.27
CA GLU A 41 16.73 -16.48 -2.95
C GLU A 41 17.48 -15.33 -2.25
N SER A 42 17.37 -14.10 -2.76
CA SER A 42 17.95 -12.93 -2.07
C SER A 42 17.34 -12.67 -0.69
N ARG A 43 16.07 -13.05 -0.45
CA ARG A 43 15.48 -12.99 0.90
C ARG A 43 16.04 -14.09 1.80
N VAL A 44 16.27 -15.29 1.27
CA VAL A 44 16.89 -16.40 2.02
C VAL A 44 18.28 -15.99 2.53
N THR A 45 19.12 -15.43 1.66
CA THR A 45 20.47 -14.96 2.06
C THR A 45 20.41 -13.93 3.18
N ARG A 46 19.53 -12.93 3.08
CA ARG A 46 19.40 -11.89 4.11
C ARG A 46 18.87 -12.43 5.44
N TRP A 47 17.86 -13.30 5.44
CA TRP A 47 17.34 -13.89 6.67
C TRP A 47 18.34 -14.85 7.33
N ARG A 48 19.18 -15.53 6.54
CA ARG A 48 20.33 -16.29 7.07
C ARG A 48 21.34 -15.37 7.76
N ALA A 49 21.68 -14.23 7.15
CA ALA A 49 22.59 -13.25 7.75
C ALA A 49 22.04 -12.70 9.07
N VAL A 50 20.73 -12.41 9.15
CA VAL A 50 20.06 -12.00 10.40
C VAL A 50 20.22 -13.06 11.49
N LEU A 51 19.87 -14.33 11.20
CA LEU A 51 19.95 -15.41 12.19
C LEU A 51 21.40 -15.68 12.64
N ALA A 52 22.35 -15.69 11.71
CA ALA A 52 23.76 -15.86 12.02
C ALA A 52 24.32 -14.69 12.85
N GLY A 53 23.96 -13.46 12.51
CA GLY A 53 24.37 -12.26 13.23
C GLY A 53 23.80 -12.19 14.65
N MET A 54 22.55 -12.64 14.84
CA MET A 54 21.94 -12.78 16.17
C MET A 54 22.67 -13.83 17.01
N ALA A 55 22.93 -15.02 16.43
CA ALA A 55 23.63 -16.10 17.13
C ALA A 55 25.08 -15.75 17.48
N GLY A 56 25.76 -14.99 16.61
CA GLY A 56 27.16 -14.58 16.79
C GLY A 56 27.35 -13.30 17.60
N GLY A 57 26.29 -12.67 18.12
CA GLY A 57 26.38 -11.44 18.92
C GLY A 57 26.71 -10.17 18.12
N LEU A 58 26.80 -10.25 16.78
CA LEU A 58 26.94 -9.07 15.91
C LEU A 58 25.66 -8.21 15.94
N LEU A 59 24.51 -8.87 16.09
CA LEU A 59 23.19 -8.23 16.03
C LEU A 59 22.46 -8.22 17.38
N SER A 60 22.13 -7.02 17.84
CA SER A 60 21.30 -6.75 19.02
C SER A 60 19.93 -6.23 18.58
N ILE A 61 19.09 -7.11 18.03
CA ILE A 61 17.75 -6.73 17.54
C ILE A 61 16.87 -6.22 18.67
N GLY A 62 16.19 -5.10 18.45
CA GLY A 62 15.45 -4.37 19.46
C GLY A 62 16.17 -3.12 19.96
N SER A 63 17.44 -2.93 19.60
CA SER A 63 18.22 -1.73 19.90
C SER A 63 18.27 -0.73 18.75
N ARG A 64 18.44 0.55 19.08
CA ARG A 64 18.71 1.66 18.15
C ARG A 64 20.09 1.59 17.50
N THR A 65 21.02 0.80 18.06
CA THR A 65 22.32 0.47 17.49
C THR A 65 22.42 -1.05 17.33
N PRO A 66 21.67 -1.64 16.38
CA PRO A 66 21.49 -3.08 16.33
C PRO A 66 22.69 -3.83 15.76
N VAL A 67 23.72 -3.14 15.24
CA VAL A 67 24.92 -3.75 14.65
C VAL A 67 26.14 -3.32 15.45
N ALA A 68 26.89 -4.28 15.98
CA ALA A 68 28.11 -3.98 16.74
C ALA A 68 29.14 -3.23 15.88
N GLY A 69 29.80 -2.24 16.47
CA GLY A 69 30.83 -1.42 15.79
C GLY A 69 30.30 -0.33 14.86
N LEU A 70 28.99 -0.27 14.59
CA LEU A 70 28.39 0.82 13.80
C LEU A 70 27.73 1.85 14.73
N PRO A 71 28.04 3.15 14.58
CA PRO A 71 27.41 4.20 15.37
C PRO A 71 25.95 4.39 14.95
N ALA A 72 25.14 4.98 15.83
CA ALA A 72 23.70 5.12 15.62
C ALA A 72 23.32 5.88 14.34
N TRP A 73 24.17 6.80 13.86
CA TRP A 73 23.89 7.57 12.65
C TRP A 73 24.01 6.75 11.37
N VAL A 74 24.79 5.66 11.37
CA VAL A 74 24.93 4.77 10.21
C VAL A 74 23.59 4.12 9.89
N THR A 75 23.22 4.17 8.62
CA THR A 75 22.02 3.55 8.07
C THR A 75 22.27 2.04 7.94
N PRO A 76 21.59 1.18 8.72
CA PRO A 76 21.68 -0.26 8.52
C PRO A 76 20.83 -0.70 7.32
N GLU A 77 21.23 -1.79 6.66
CA GLU A 77 20.32 -2.56 5.81
C GLU A 77 19.32 -3.31 6.71
N VAL A 78 18.03 -3.21 6.38
CA VAL A 78 16.94 -3.72 7.21
C VAL A 78 15.95 -4.52 6.36
N VAL A 79 15.63 -5.74 6.79
CA VAL A 79 14.61 -6.59 6.16
C VAL A 79 13.21 -6.31 6.72
N HIS A 80 12.21 -7.03 6.21
CA HIS A 80 10.83 -6.87 6.68
C HIS A 80 10.74 -7.17 8.19
N GLY A 81 9.89 -6.42 8.89
CA GLY A 81 9.76 -6.50 10.35
C GLY A 81 10.78 -5.67 11.13
N GLY A 82 11.67 -4.92 10.46
CA GLY A 82 12.61 -4.02 11.14
C GLY A 82 13.92 -4.66 11.61
N PHE A 83 14.24 -5.87 11.14
CA PHE A 83 15.46 -6.59 11.51
C PHE A 83 16.65 -6.10 10.68
N ALA A 84 17.72 -5.64 11.35
CA ALA A 84 18.98 -5.31 10.70
C ALA A 84 19.70 -6.58 10.21
N THR A 85 20.37 -6.51 9.06
CA THR A 85 21.11 -7.65 8.47
C THR A 85 22.57 -7.73 8.91
N GLY A 86 23.09 -6.67 9.54
CA GLY A 86 24.51 -6.53 9.93
C GLY A 86 25.35 -5.74 8.94
N THR A 87 24.80 -5.45 7.76
CA THR A 87 25.45 -4.66 6.71
C THR A 87 24.98 -3.19 6.78
N PRO A 88 25.88 -2.20 6.62
CA PRO A 88 25.46 -0.81 6.44
C PRO A 88 24.88 -0.62 5.03
N GLY A 89 23.80 0.15 4.91
CA GLY A 89 23.13 0.45 3.65
C GLY A 89 23.98 1.29 2.69
N ALA A 90 24.89 2.10 3.23
CA ALA A 90 25.92 2.81 2.45
C ALA A 90 27.16 1.95 2.16
N GLY A 91 27.19 0.69 2.59
CA GLY A 91 28.31 -0.24 2.39
C GLY A 91 28.20 -1.11 1.14
N GLY A 92 28.83 -2.29 1.21
CA GLY A 92 28.85 -3.28 0.12
C GLY A 92 29.86 -2.95 -0.98
N PRO A 93 29.83 -3.68 -2.12
CA PRO A 93 30.73 -3.46 -3.24
C PRO A 93 30.65 -2.03 -3.80
N LEU A 94 31.72 -1.58 -4.46
CA LEU A 94 31.71 -0.30 -5.17
C LEU A 94 30.61 -0.27 -6.23
N GLN A 95 29.85 0.83 -6.23
CA GLN A 95 28.84 1.11 -7.23
C GLN A 95 29.49 1.54 -8.55
N PRO A 96 28.84 1.31 -9.70
CA PRO A 96 29.41 1.66 -11.01
C PRO A 96 29.84 3.13 -11.15
N TYR A 97 29.20 4.06 -10.43
CA TYR A 97 29.60 5.46 -10.46
C TYR A 97 30.86 5.74 -9.62
N GLU A 98 31.08 5.00 -8.52
CA GLU A 98 32.28 5.12 -7.69
C GLU A 98 33.51 4.68 -8.49
N THR A 99 33.40 3.57 -9.23
CA THR A 99 34.47 3.09 -10.12
C THR A 99 34.84 4.12 -11.18
N ARG A 100 33.83 4.71 -11.85
CA ARG A 100 34.07 5.78 -12.84
C ARG A 100 34.68 7.04 -12.22
N LEU A 101 34.32 7.36 -10.99
CA LEU A 101 34.92 8.49 -10.27
C LEU A 101 36.38 8.20 -9.90
N ALA A 102 36.71 6.97 -9.48
CA ALA A 102 38.09 6.58 -9.18
C ALA A 102 38.98 6.71 -10.42
N GLU A 103 38.50 6.21 -11.57
CA GLU A 103 39.17 6.37 -12.86
C GLU A 103 39.35 7.86 -13.22
N ARG A 104 38.30 8.67 -13.07
CA ARG A 104 38.34 10.11 -13.38
C ARG A 104 39.29 10.88 -12.48
N PHE A 105 39.36 10.53 -11.19
CA PHE A 105 40.23 11.18 -10.22
C PHE A 105 41.66 10.65 -10.27
N GLY A 106 41.92 9.56 -11.02
CA GLY A 106 43.23 8.94 -11.10
C GLY A 106 43.66 8.27 -9.79
N VAL A 107 42.69 7.77 -9.00
CA VAL A 107 42.95 7.10 -7.72
C VAL A 107 42.54 5.63 -7.77
N PRO A 108 43.09 4.78 -6.88
CA PRO A 108 42.64 3.40 -6.75
C PRO A 108 41.12 3.29 -6.59
N ALA A 109 40.53 2.24 -7.18
CA ALA A 109 39.11 1.94 -7.04
C ALA A 109 38.82 1.29 -5.67
N ASP A 110 38.98 2.09 -4.61
CA ASP A 110 38.54 1.80 -3.24
C ASP A 110 38.01 3.07 -2.56
N ARG A 111 37.15 2.89 -1.54
CA ARG A 111 36.44 4.02 -0.92
C ARG A 111 37.34 4.94 -0.12
N ARG A 112 38.43 4.42 0.47
CA ARG A 112 39.37 5.22 1.26
C ARG A 112 40.14 6.18 0.37
N ALA A 113 40.60 5.71 -0.79
CA ALA A 113 41.25 6.54 -1.79
C ALA A 113 40.33 7.64 -2.34
N LEU A 114 39.07 7.29 -2.65
CA LEU A 114 38.05 8.26 -3.07
C LEU A 114 37.76 9.32 -1.99
N PHE A 115 37.60 8.88 -0.73
CA PHE A 115 37.38 9.78 0.40
C PHE A 115 38.56 10.75 0.58
N ALA A 116 39.79 10.23 0.60
CA ALA A 116 41.00 11.05 0.74
C ALA A 116 41.15 12.05 -0.42
N HIS A 117 40.85 11.65 -1.66
CA HIS A 117 40.87 12.56 -2.80
C HIS A 117 39.90 13.74 -2.61
N CYS A 118 38.71 13.50 -2.07
CA CYS A 118 37.73 14.54 -1.78
C CYS A 118 38.18 15.57 -0.73
N LEU A 119 39.21 15.27 0.06
CA LEU A 119 39.79 16.20 1.04
C LEU A 119 40.90 17.10 0.45
N THR A 120 41.28 16.89 -0.82
CA THR A 120 42.26 17.73 -1.53
C THR A 120 41.61 18.95 -2.18
N ASP A 121 42.39 19.96 -2.57
CA ASP A 121 41.90 21.14 -3.30
C ASP A 121 41.15 20.78 -4.59
N THR A 122 41.63 19.79 -5.33
CA THR A 122 40.98 19.29 -6.55
C THR A 122 39.65 18.59 -6.24
N GLY A 123 39.61 17.82 -5.15
CA GLY A 123 38.40 17.14 -4.68
C GLY A 123 37.34 18.12 -4.18
N LEU A 124 37.74 19.13 -3.39
CA LEU A 124 36.87 20.21 -2.92
C LEU A 124 36.28 21.01 -4.08
N THR A 125 37.11 21.34 -5.09
CA THR A 125 36.65 22.02 -6.31
C THR A 125 35.56 21.21 -7.02
N TRP A 126 35.72 19.90 -7.12
CA TRP A 126 34.69 19.02 -7.68
C TRP A 126 33.40 19.02 -6.85
N LEU A 127 33.51 18.89 -5.51
CA LEU A 127 32.36 18.93 -4.60
C LEU A 127 31.59 20.26 -4.68
N TRP A 128 32.30 21.39 -4.77
CA TRP A 128 31.65 22.69 -4.99
C TRP A 128 30.96 22.78 -6.34
N GLY A 129 31.52 22.18 -7.40
CA GLY A 129 30.84 22.03 -8.69
C GLY A 129 29.52 21.26 -8.57
N GLN A 130 29.50 20.19 -7.78
CA GLN A 130 28.28 19.44 -7.49
C GLN A 130 27.26 20.29 -6.72
N LEU A 131 27.66 20.99 -5.65
CA LEU A 131 26.80 21.90 -4.89
C LEU A 131 26.19 22.99 -5.77
N ASN A 132 27.02 23.70 -6.55
CA ASN A 132 26.59 24.80 -7.40
C ASN A 132 25.62 24.35 -8.50
N SER A 133 25.82 23.14 -9.04
CA SER A 133 24.97 22.62 -10.10
C SER A 133 23.63 22.08 -9.59
N GLY A 134 23.57 21.62 -8.33
CA GLY A 134 22.44 20.86 -7.80
C GLY A 134 22.22 19.50 -8.50
N ARG A 135 23.17 19.05 -9.33
CA ARG A 135 23.06 17.84 -10.16
C ARG A 135 23.71 16.63 -9.49
N TYR A 136 23.17 16.29 -8.34
CA TYR A 136 23.57 15.11 -7.58
C TYR A 136 22.38 14.46 -6.91
N GLU A 137 22.55 13.19 -6.58
CA GLU A 137 21.60 12.38 -5.84
C GLU A 137 22.21 11.95 -4.51
N VAL A 138 21.40 12.02 -3.47
CA VAL A 138 21.65 11.42 -2.16
C VAL A 138 20.66 10.27 -2.02
N THR A 139 21.14 9.04 -2.19
CA THR A 139 20.31 7.81 -2.12
C THR A 139 20.28 7.25 -0.70
N VAL A 140 21.40 7.36 0.00
CA VAL A 140 21.54 7.11 1.44
C VAL A 140 22.07 8.38 2.11
N PRO A 141 21.65 8.70 3.34
CA PRO A 141 22.01 9.97 3.98
C PRO A 141 23.53 10.25 4.02
N GLU A 142 24.35 9.21 4.17
CA GLU A 142 25.80 9.28 4.25
C GLU A 142 26.44 9.98 3.03
N GLU A 143 25.84 9.87 1.85
CA GLU A 143 26.33 10.52 0.62
C GLU A 143 26.24 12.05 0.67
N GLY A 144 25.49 12.61 1.61
CA GLY A 144 25.43 14.04 1.86
C GLY A 144 26.62 14.57 2.67
N ALA A 145 27.40 13.70 3.32
CA ALA A 145 28.38 14.11 4.32
C ALA A 145 29.55 14.92 3.74
N LEU A 146 30.16 14.46 2.63
CA LEU A 146 31.28 15.19 2.00
C LEU A 146 30.83 16.48 1.33
N LEU A 147 29.59 16.55 0.84
CA LEU A 147 29.01 17.80 0.33
C LEU A 147 28.83 18.82 1.45
N THR A 148 28.39 18.39 2.63
CA THR A 148 28.30 19.27 3.80
C THR A 148 29.69 19.73 4.25
N MET A 149 30.67 18.84 4.30
CA MET A 149 32.06 19.20 4.62
C MET A 149 32.58 20.27 3.64
N ALA A 150 32.40 20.07 2.34
CA ALA A 150 32.83 21.05 1.33
C ALA A 150 32.10 22.40 1.50
N TRP A 151 30.81 22.38 1.86
CA TRP A 151 30.06 23.60 2.17
C TRP A 151 30.64 24.34 3.39
N LEU A 152 30.96 23.63 4.48
CA LEU A 152 31.57 24.19 5.69
C LEU A 152 32.92 24.86 5.38
N VAL A 153 33.79 24.19 4.62
CA VAL A 153 35.09 24.74 4.20
C VAL A 153 34.91 26.02 3.40
N ARG A 154 33.96 26.06 2.45
CA ARG A 154 33.67 27.24 1.63
C ARG A 154 33.21 28.45 2.46
N HIS A 155 32.54 28.20 3.58
CA HIS A 155 32.01 29.24 4.48
C HIS A 155 32.94 29.54 5.66
N GLY A 156 34.20 29.09 5.61
CA GLY A 156 35.20 29.36 6.65
C GLY A 156 34.97 28.62 7.97
N GLN A 157 34.07 27.64 8.01
CA GLN A 157 33.77 26.84 9.20
C GLN A 157 34.72 25.63 9.31
N SER A 158 36.02 25.88 9.24
CA SER A 158 37.05 24.83 9.16
C SER A 158 37.07 23.89 10.37
N ALA A 159 36.81 24.40 11.58
CA ALA A 159 36.75 23.56 12.79
C ALA A 159 35.62 22.52 12.69
N ALA A 160 34.41 22.95 12.35
CA ALA A 160 33.27 22.05 12.16
C ALA A 160 33.49 21.05 11.01
N ALA A 161 34.19 21.46 9.95
CA ALA A 161 34.57 20.57 8.85
C ALA A 161 35.56 19.49 9.31
N LEU A 162 36.58 19.87 10.10
CA LEU A 162 37.56 18.93 10.66
C LEU A 162 36.93 17.96 11.65
N ASP A 163 36.06 18.44 12.54
CA ASP A 163 35.31 17.60 13.49
C ASP A 163 34.43 16.59 12.75
N LEU A 164 33.75 17.03 11.68
CA LEU A 164 32.96 16.14 10.83
C LEU A 164 33.85 15.09 10.17
N VAL A 165 34.98 15.46 9.56
CA VAL A 165 35.90 14.49 8.92
C VAL A 165 36.42 13.48 9.94
N ALA A 166 36.80 13.91 11.15
CA ALA A 166 37.27 13.03 12.21
C ALA A 166 36.21 12.00 12.63
N GLU A 167 34.92 12.36 12.61
CA GLU A 167 33.82 11.43 12.89
C GLU A 167 33.57 10.43 11.75
N LEU A 168 33.88 10.79 10.50
CA LEU A 168 33.64 9.97 9.30
C LEU A 168 34.82 9.06 8.93
N GLU A 169 36.05 9.52 9.15
CA GLU A 169 37.30 8.85 8.74
C GLU A 169 37.40 7.37 9.17
N PRO A 170 36.98 6.97 10.39
CA PRO A 170 37.01 5.56 10.80
C PRO A 170 36.20 4.62 9.91
N PHE A 171 35.26 5.15 9.11
CA PHE A 171 34.37 4.39 8.24
C PHE A 171 34.63 4.64 6.74
N ALA A 172 35.67 5.39 6.38
CA ALA A 172 35.95 5.82 5.01
C ALA A 172 36.24 4.68 4.03
N ASP A 173 36.75 3.53 4.49
CA ASP A 173 36.93 2.32 3.67
C ASP A 173 35.65 1.52 3.49
N GLN A 174 34.66 1.72 4.35
CA GLN A 174 33.45 0.89 4.41
C GLN A 174 32.22 1.58 3.81
N LEU A 175 32.05 2.89 4.03
CA LEU A 175 30.82 3.62 3.72
C LEU A 175 30.97 4.56 2.52
N ARG A 176 29.88 4.68 1.76
CA ARG A 176 29.71 5.67 0.69
C ARG A 176 29.41 7.05 1.26
N PHE A 177 30.39 7.95 1.21
CA PHE A 177 30.21 9.36 1.56
C PHE A 177 30.16 10.31 0.36
N LEU A 178 30.51 9.83 -0.84
CA LEU A 178 30.51 10.64 -2.06
C LEU A 178 29.10 10.71 -2.65
N PRO A 179 28.67 11.89 -3.13
CA PRO A 179 27.39 12.04 -3.81
C PRO A 179 27.41 11.32 -5.16
N ARG A 180 26.25 10.84 -5.60
CA ARG A 180 26.07 10.29 -6.94
C ARG A 180 25.83 11.42 -7.94
N PRO A 181 26.66 11.64 -8.98
CA PRO A 181 26.38 12.63 -10.01
C PRO A 181 25.09 12.27 -10.77
N SER A 182 24.21 13.24 -10.98
CA SER A 182 22.97 13.05 -11.75
C SER A 182 23.02 13.84 -13.05
N THR A 183 22.53 13.24 -14.13
CA THR A 183 22.33 13.93 -15.42
C THR A 183 20.95 14.56 -15.54
N GLY A 184 20.08 14.33 -14.54
CA GLY A 184 18.74 14.88 -14.49
C GLY A 184 18.72 16.40 -14.30
N ARG A 185 17.53 16.99 -14.48
CA ARG A 185 17.29 18.39 -14.10
C ARG A 185 17.50 18.51 -12.58
N PRO A 186 18.09 19.61 -12.07
CA PRO A 186 18.12 19.85 -10.63
C PRO A 186 16.71 19.68 -10.07
N ALA A 187 16.58 19.01 -8.91
CA ALA A 187 15.30 18.90 -8.25
C ALA A 187 14.78 20.33 -8.00
N SER A 188 13.83 20.77 -8.81
CA SER A 188 13.27 22.12 -8.69
C SER A 188 12.59 22.21 -7.34
N ASP A 189 13.08 23.08 -6.45
CA ASP A 189 12.46 23.40 -5.17
C ASP A 189 11.13 24.19 -5.32
N VAL A 190 10.64 24.33 -6.57
CA VAL A 190 9.64 25.32 -6.97
C VAL A 190 8.30 24.73 -7.43
N THR A 191 8.14 23.40 -7.55
CA THR A 191 6.85 22.84 -7.95
C THR A 191 6.18 22.07 -6.83
N ASP A 192 5.05 22.58 -6.33
CA ASP A 192 4.11 21.90 -5.43
C ASP A 192 3.47 20.63 -6.05
N ALA A 193 3.79 20.34 -7.32
CA ALA A 193 3.33 19.17 -8.02
C ALA A 193 4.09 17.91 -7.55
N LEU A 194 3.33 16.92 -7.10
CA LEU A 194 3.82 15.58 -6.78
C LEU A 194 3.29 14.60 -7.82
N TYR A 195 3.90 13.43 -7.87
CA TYR A 195 3.42 12.29 -8.65
C TYR A 195 3.62 11.01 -7.84
N ARG A 196 2.67 10.07 -7.97
CA ARG A 196 2.76 8.78 -7.30
C ARG A 196 3.69 7.81 -8.03
N ARG A 197 3.75 7.90 -9.35
CA ARG A 197 4.57 7.05 -10.22
C ARG A 197 5.26 7.89 -11.27
N SER A 198 6.48 7.49 -11.60
CA SER A 198 7.19 8.08 -12.73
C SER A 198 6.62 7.57 -14.07
N VAL A 199 7.04 8.21 -15.15
CA VAL A 199 6.81 7.69 -16.51
C VAL A 199 7.46 6.31 -16.66
N SER A 200 8.69 6.13 -16.16
CA SER A 200 9.39 4.83 -16.21
C SER A 200 8.61 3.72 -15.51
N ASP A 201 8.11 3.94 -14.30
CA ASP A 201 7.25 2.99 -13.56
C ASP A 201 5.98 2.61 -14.35
N THR A 202 5.43 3.58 -15.08
CA THR A 202 4.20 3.42 -15.87
C THR A 202 4.47 2.58 -17.11
N VAL A 203 5.54 2.87 -17.85
CA VAL A 203 6.04 2.07 -18.98
C VAL A 203 6.25 0.63 -18.52
N ASP A 204 6.97 0.45 -17.43
CA ASP A 204 7.28 -0.85 -16.83
C ASP A 204 6.03 -1.70 -16.56
N ARG A 205 4.96 -1.09 -16.06
CA ARG A 205 3.67 -1.77 -15.83
C ARG A 205 2.94 -2.13 -17.10
N LEU A 206 2.99 -1.27 -18.11
CA LEU A 206 2.35 -1.51 -19.39
C LEU A 206 3.08 -2.62 -20.17
N VAL A 207 4.41 -2.59 -20.19
CA VAL A 207 5.26 -3.62 -20.83
C VAL A 207 5.10 -4.98 -20.17
N ARG A 208 4.88 -5.05 -18.85
CA ARG A 208 4.62 -6.31 -18.13
C ARG A 208 3.28 -6.96 -18.50
N ARG A 209 2.36 -6.26 -19.19
CA ARG A 209 1.10 -6.87 -19.65
C ARG A 209 1.41 -7.93 -20.71
N ARG A 210 0.68 -9.04 -20.64
CA ARG A 210 0.76 -10.12 -21.63
C ARG A 210 -0.58 -10.27 -22.36
N PRO A 211 -0.58 -10.83 -23.58
CA PRO A 211 -1.82 -11.24 -24.23
C PRO A 211 -2.59 -12.20 -23.32
N ASP A 212 -3.88 -11.96 -23.16
CA ASP A 212 -4.76 -12.87 -22.43
C ASP A 212 -5.09 -14.06 -23.33
N ALA A 213 -4.61 -15.25 -22.95
CA ALA A 213 -4.77 -16.45 -23.76
C ALA A 213 -6.24 -16.78 -24.05
N ALA A 214 -7.16 -16.53 -23.11
CA ALA A 214 -8.58 -16.80 -23.31
C ALA A 214 -9.21 -15.83 -24.32
N VAL A 215 -8.88 -14.53 -24.22
CA VAL A 215 -9.36 -13.51 -25.17
C VAL A 215 -8.80 -13.77 -26.57
N GLU A 216 -7.51 -14.08 -26.68
CA GLU A 216 -6.87 -14.39 -27.96
C GLU A 216 -7.42 -15.68 -28.58
N THR A 217 -7.72 -16.70 -27.76
CA THR A 217 -8.38 -17.94 -28.19
C THR A 217 -9.80 -17.68 -28.70
N GLN A 218 -10.55 -16.82 -28.01
CA GLN A 218 -11.89 -16.41 -28.45
C GLN A 218 -11.83 -15.63 -29.76
N ARG A 219 -10.89 -14.68 -29.91
CA ARG A 219 -10.71 -13.92 -31.15
C ARG A 219 -10.46 -14.85 -32.33
N GLU A 220 -9.54 -15.81 -32.18
CA GLU A 220 -9.27 -16.81 -33.22
C GLU A 220 -10.51 -17.66 -33.53
N ALA A 221 -11.26 -18.07 -32.51
CA ALA A 221 -12.51 -18.81 -32.70
C ALA A 221 -13.55 -18.01 -33.52
N LEU A 222 -13.71 -16.72 -33.23
CA LEU A 222 -14.69 -15.85 -33.93
C LEU A 222 -14.23 -15.46 -35.34
N ALA A 223 -12.95 -15.15 -35.52
CA ALA A 223 -12.41 -14.65 -36.79
C ALA A 223 -12.11 -15.75 -37.82
N VAL A 224 -11.73 -16.95 -37.35
CA VAL A 224 -11.25 -18.04 -38.22
C VAL A 224 -12.20 -19.24 -38.17
N TRP A 225 -12.35 -19.84 -37.00
CA TRP A 225 -12.99 -21.16 -36.89
C TRP A 225 -14.50 -21.13 -37.07
N GLN A 226 -15.15 -20.05 -36.65
CA GLN A 226 -16.58 -19.87 -36.83
C GLN A 226 -16.99 -19.62 -38.28
N PRO A 227 -16.31 -18.75 -39.05
CA PRO A 227 -16.51 -18.64 -40.49
C PRO A 227 -16.21 -19.95 -41.24
N PHE A 228 -15.08 -20.60 -40.94
CA PHE A 228 -14.76 -21.90 -41.57
C PHE A 228 -15.80 -22.98 -41.26
N GLY A 229 -16.31 -23.01 -40.03
CA GLY A 229 -17.39 -23.92 -39.66
C GLY A 229 -18.71 -23.66 -40.40
N ASP A 230 -18.95 -22.45 -40.88
CA ASP A 230 -20.12 -22.19 -41.73
C ASP A 230 -19.90 -22.64 -43.16
N GLU A 231 -18.69 -22.51 -43.69
CA GLU A 231 -18.37 -23.06 -45.02
C GLU A 231 -18.58 -24.57 -45.05
N LEU A 232 -18.15 -25.29 -44.01
CA LEU A 232 -18.44 -26.71 -43.84
C LEU A 232 -19.95 -26.97 -43.71
N LEU A 233 -20.68 -26.13 -42.97
CA LEU A 233 -22.12 -26.27 -42.82
C LEU A 233 -22.85 -26.09 -44.15
N VAL A 234 -22.50 -25.05 -44.92
CA VAL A 234 -23.04 -24.79 -46.27
C VAL A 234 -22.78 -26.00 -47.17
N HIS A 235 -21.54 -26.49 -47.20
CA HIS A 235 -21.16 -27.64 -48.01
C HIS A 235 -21.98 -28.90 -47.65
N TRP A 236 -22.23 -29.15 -46.37
CA TRP A 236 -23.07 -30.26 -45.93
C TRP A 236 -24.56 -30.08 -46.29
N LEU A 237 -25.08 -28.85 -46.20
CA LEU A 237 -26.48 -28.55 -46.52
C LEU A 237 -26.79 -28.74 -48.02
N GLU A 238 -25.82 -28.68 -48.93
CA GLU A 238 -26.00 -29.03 -50.35
C GLU A 238 -26.47 -30.49 -50.54
N THR A 239 -26.21 -31.38 -49.58
CA THR A 239 -26.63 -32.79 -49.61
C THR A 239 -28.03 -33.03 -49.03
N ALA A 240 -28.68 -31.98 -48.51
CA ALA A 240 -30.07 -32.01 -48.07
C ALA A 240 -30.98 -31.65 -49.26
N GLY A 241 -31.94 -32.51 -49.60
CA GLY A 241 -32.87 -32.33 -50.72
C GLY A 241 -33.95 -31.24 -50.54
N GLY A 242 -33.71 -30.19 -49.75
CA GLY A 242 -34.67 -29.12 -49.46
C GLY A 242 -34.55 -28.54 -48.04
N GLU A 243 -35.41 -27.56 -47.69
CA GLU A 243 -35.36 -26.83 -46.39
C GLU A 243 -35.61 -27.73 -45.15
N ASP A 244 -36.33 -28.83 -45.32
CA ASP A 244 -36.64 -29.81 -44.24
C ASP A 244 -35.89 -31.16 -44.39
N ALA A 245 -35.06 -31.30 -45.43
CA ALA A 245 -34.35 -32.52 -45.73
C ALA A 245 -33.13 -32.73 -44.80
N ARG A 246 -32.80 -33.98 -44.49
CA ARG A 246 -31.60 -34.30 -43.72
C ARG A 246 -30.40 -34.38 -44.65
N VAL A 247 -29.23 -34.01 -44.12
CA VAL A 247 -27.97 -34.18 -44.87
C VAL A 247 -27.75 -35.65 -45.25
N LEU A 248 -27.13 -35.83 -46.42
CA LEU A 248 -26.97 -37.11 -47.12
C LEU A 248 -28.29 -37.80 -47.49
N GLU A 249 -29.29 -37.02 -47.90
CA GLU A 249 -30.47 -37.53 -48.63
C GLU A 249 -30.22 -37.50 -50.14
N LEU A 250 -29.46 -36.51 -50.62
CA LEU A 250 -28.87 -36.51 -51.96
C LEU A 250 -27.51 -37.20 -51.92
N VAL A 251 -27.23 -38.04 -52.92
CA VAL A 251 -25.93 -38.70 -53.08
C VAL A 251 -24.90 -37.66 -53.54
N PRO A 252 -23.77 -37.48 -52.81
CA PRO A 252 -22.71 -36.57 -53.25
C PRO A 252 -22.12 -36.98 -54.60
N ASP A 253 -22.02 -36.03 -55.53
CA ASP A 253 -21.37 -36.22 -56.82
C ASP A 253 -19.85 -35.98 -56.76
N ALA A 254 -19.15 -36.21 -57.88
CA ALA A 254 -17.71 -36.04 -57.97
C ALA A 254 -17.28 -34.59 -57.69
N ASP A 255 -18.05 -33.62 -58.17
CA ASP A 255 -17.76 -32.19 -58.00
C ASP A 255 -17.89 -31.76 -56.53
N TRP A 256 -18.88 -32.29 -55.80
CA TRP A 256 -19.03 -32.07 -54.36
C TRP A 256 -17.84 -32.66 -53.59
N LEU A 257 -17.41 -33.88 -53.94
CA LEU A 257 -16.25 -34.52 -53.30
C LEU A 257 -14.96 -33.74 -53.53
N GLU A 258 -14.75 -33.17 -54.72
CA GLU A 258 -13.60 -32.33 -55.04
C GLU A 258 -13.61 -31.03 -54.19
N ARG A 259 -14.75 -30.32 -54.11
CA ARG A 259 -14.89 -29.14 -53.25
C ARG A 259 -14.66 -29.47 -51.78
N GLY A 260 -15.14 -30.63 -51.32
CA GLY A 260 -14.91 -31.16 -49.98
C GLY A 260 -13.42 -31.40 -49.68
N ALA A 261 -12.68 -31.99 -50.61
CA ALA A 261 -11.23 -32.17 -50.51
C ALA A 261 -10.48 -30.82 -50.43
N GLY A 262 -10.95 -29.81 -51.17
CA GLY A 262 -10.47 -28.43 -51.08
C GLY A 262 -10.66 -27.82 -49.69
N LEU A 263 -11.85 -27.97 -49.09
CA LEU A 263 -12.14 -27.49 -47.74
C LEU A 263 -11.27 -28.17 -46.67
N LEU A 264 -11.01 -29.47 -46.81
CA LEU A 264 -10.10 -30.20 -45.92
C LEU A 264 -8.65 -29.73 -46.05
N SER A 265 -8.21 -29.37 -47.25
CA SER A 265 -6.87 -28.80 -47.48
C SER A 265 -6.75 -27.41 -46.84
N ARG A 266 -7.77 -26.56 -46.99
CA ARG A 266 -7.84 -25.26 -46.32
C ARG A 266 -7.87 -25.39 -44.79
N TYR A 267 -8.59 -26.38 -44.24
CA TYR A 267 -8.55 -26.68 -42.81
C TYR A 267 -7.13 -26.92 -42.31
N ARG A 268 -6.33 -27.72 -43.04
CA ARG A 268 -4.94 -28.03 -42.65
C ARG A 268 -4.07 -26.78 -42.62
N LEU A 269 -4.23 -25.88 -43.59
CA LEU A 269 -3.55 -24.58 -43.61
C LEU A 269 -3.93 -23.74 -42.38
N LEU A 270 -5.24 -23.55 -42.16
CA LEU A 270 -5.75 -22.77 -41.02
C LEU A 270 -5.31 -23.38 -39.68
N ALA A 271 -5.28 -24.70 -39.55
CA ALA A 271 -4.86 -25.38 -38.32
C ALA A 271 -3.35 -25.26 -38.04
N GLY A 272 -2.53 -25.07 -39.09
CA GLY A 272 -1.10 -24.79 -38.96
C GLY A 272 -0.82 -23.35 -38.53
N GLU A 273 -1.57 -22.39 -39.06
CA GLU A 273 -1.40 -20.95 -38.78
C GLU A 273 -2.07 -20.52 -37.46
N HIS A 274 -3.23 -21.08 -37.15
CA HIS A 274 -4.10 -20.67 -36.03
C HIS A 274 -4.12 -21.75 -34.95
N THR A 275 -3.25 -21.60 -33.95
CA THR A 275 -2.96 -22.65 -32.97
C THR A 275 -3.58 -22.44 -31.60
N ARG A 276 -4.23 -21.29 -31.35
CA ARG A 276 -4.68 -20.90 -30.00
C ARG A 276 -6.00 -21.57 -29.62
N CYS A 277 -6.94 -21.69 -30.54
CA CYS A 277 -8.21 -22.36 -30.32
C CYS A 277 -8.11 -23.85 -30.63
N GLY A 278 -8.21 -24.71 -29.63
CA GLY A 278 -8.14 -26.16 -29.83
C GLY A 278 -9.46 -26.85 -30.21
N LYS A 279 -10.61 -26.17 -30.08
CA LYS A 279 -11.94 -26.81 -30.17
C LYS A 279 -12.23 -27.49 -31.51
N HIS A 280 -11.64 -27.00 -32.59
CA HIS A 280 -11.80 -27.60 -33.93
C HIS A 280 -11.21 -29.02 -34.06
N ARG A 281 -10.32 -29.41 -33.12
CA ARG A 281 -9.65 -30.73 -33.10
C ARG A 281 -10.43 -31.77 -32.31
N ASP A 282 -11.32 -31.35 -31.41
CA ASP A 282 -12.11 -32.26 -30.60
C ASP A 282 -13.18 -32.94 -31.47
N PRO A 283 -13.16 -34.29 -31.62
CA PRO A 283 -14.14 -35.01 -32.42
C PRO A 283 -15.56 -34.98 -31.84
N ARG A 284 -15.76 -34.47 -30.62
CA ARG A 284 -17.07 -34.32 -29.97
C ARG A 284 -17.71 -32.97 -30.22
N GLU A 285 -16.94 -31.98 -30.65
CA GLU A 285 -17.42 -30.64 -30.99
C GLU A 285 -18.00 -30.62 -32.41
N ASN A 286 -19.01 -29.78 -32.66
CA ASN A 286 -19.73 -29.76 -33.94
C ASN A 286 -18.80 -29.61 -35.15
N LEU A 287 -17.79 -28.75 -35.05
CA LEU A 287 -16.82 -28.54 -36.13
C LEU A 287 -15.96 -29.79 -36.39
N GLY A 288 -15.55 -30.48 -35.33
CA GLY A 288 -14.81 -31.74 -35.43
C GLY A 288 -15.65 -32.87 -36.03
N ILE A 289 -16.95 -32.92 -35.69
CA ILE A 289 -17.92 -33.88 -36.26
C ILE A 289 -18.09 -33.64 -37.77
N LEU A 290 -18.38 -32.39 -38.20
CA LEU A 290 -18.58 -32.05 -39.61
C LEU A 290 -17.33 -32.33 -40.45
N ARG A 291 -16.14 -31.96 -39.95
CA ARG A 291 -14.86 -32.22 -40.61
C ARG A 291 -14.57 -33.73 -40.68
N GLY A 292 -14.70 -34.44 -39.56
CA GLY A 292 -14.39 -35.87 -39.49
C GLY A 292 -15.31 -36.70 -40.39
N ALA A 293 -16.59 -36.34 -40.50
CA ALA A 293 -17.48 -36.98 -41.45
C ALA A 293 -17.05 -36.69 -42.91
N LEU A 294 -16.58 -35.48 -43.21
CA LEU A 294 -16.18 -35.09 -44.57
C LEU A 294 -14.91 -35.84 -44.99
N GLU A 295 -13.96 -36.06 -44.06
CA GLU A 295 -12.76 -36.85 -44.30
C GLU A 295 -13.06 -38.30 -44.70
N GLU A 296 -14.07 -38.92 -44.08
CA GLU A 296 -14.48 -40.28 -44.41
C GLU A 296 -15.20 -40.34 -45.77
N THR A 297 -16.13 -39.41 -46.00
CA THR A 297 -16.90 -39.35 -47.25
C THR A 297 -16.00 -39.07 -48.45
N VAL A 298 -15.07 -38.11 -48.35
CA VAL A 298 -14.08 -37.79 -49.40
C VAL A 298 -13.14 -38.97 -49.65
N ALA A 299 -12.83 -39.77 -48.62
CA ALA A 299 -12.01 -40.96 -48.77
C ALA A 299 -12.77 -42.20 -49.26
N GLY A 300 -14.03 -42.05 -49.70
CA GLY A 300 -14.88 -43.12 -50.21
C GLY A 300 -15.33 -44.14 -49.15
N ARG A 301 -15.25 -43.80 -47.85
CA ARG A 301 -15.69 -44.66 -46.76
C ARG A 301 -17.12 -44.31 -46.35
N ALA A 302 -17.98 -45.32 -46.24
CA ALA A 302 -19.34 -45.14 -45.76
C ALA A 302 -19.36 -44.72 -44.28
N LEU A 303 -20.20 -43.74 -43.94
CA LEU A 303 -20.42 -43.33 -42.55
C LEU A 303 -21.24 -44.39 -41.81
N ASP A 304 -20.74 -44.85 -40.67
CA ASP A 304 -21.53 -45.71 -39.77
C ASP A 304 -22.77 -44.97 -39.22
N ALA A 305 -23.76 -45.72 -38.74
CA ALA A 305 -25.03 -45.16 -38.25
C ALA A 305 -24.85 -44.11 -37.13
N ARG A 306 -23.81 -44.27 -36.30
CA ARG A 306 -23.51 -43.35 -35.20
C ARG A 306 -22.94 -42.04 -35.72
N ARG A 307 -21.96 -42.09 -36.62
CA ARG A 307 -21.33 -40.92 -37.26
C ARG A 307 -22.34 -40.13 -38.09
N LEU A 308 -23.20 -40.83 -38.84
CA LEU A 308 -24.30 -40.19 -39.58
C LEU A 308 -25.29 -39.49 -38.64
N GLY A 309 -25.67 -40.14 -37.53
CA GLY A 309 -26.53 -39.54 -36.51
C GLY A 309 -25.92 -38.29 -35.88
N LEU A 310 -24.62 -38.33 -35.54
CA LEU A 310 -23.88 -37.19 -34.99
C LEU A 310 -23.78 -36.04 -36.00
N LEU A 311 -23.48 -36.33 -37.27
CA LEU A 311 -23.43 -35.33 -38.34
C LEU A 311 -24.77 -34.60 -38.47
N ARG A 312 -25.87 -35.36 -38.60
CA ARG A 312 -27.23 -34.79 -38.70
C ARG A 312 -27.57 -33.95 -37.48
N HIS A 313 -27.29 -34.44 -36.28
CA HIS A 313 -27.51 -33.68 -35.04
C HIS A 313 -26.69 -32.39 -34.99
N ALA A 314 -25.40 -32.43 -35.35
CA ALA A 314 -24.52 -31.27 -35.35
C ALA A 314 -24.99 -30.21 -36.34
N VAL A 315 -25.39 -30.60 -37.57
CA VAL A 315 -25.96 -29.70 -38.58
C VAL A 315 -27.24 -29.04 -38.06
N THR A 316 -28.22 -29.82 -37.59
CA THR A 316 -29.48 -29.28 -37.05
C THR A 316 -29.22 -28.34 -35.86
N SER A 317 -28.31 -28.69 -34.96
CA SER A 317 -27.94 -27.88 -33.80
C SER A 317 -27.29 -26.56 -34.21
N MET A 318 -26.41 -26.58 -35.22
CA MET A 318 -25.77 -25.36 -35.75
C MET A 318 -26.78 -24.43 -36.43
N VAL A 319 -27.65 -24.95 -37.30
CA VAL A 319 -28.70 -24.16 -37.97
C VAL A 319 -29.65 -23.55 -36.93
N ARG A 320 -30.13 -24.35 -35.96
CA ARG A 320 -31.01 -23.87 -34.89
C ARG A 320 -30.36 -22.75 -34.06
N ARG A 321 -29.06 -22.85 -33.78
CA ARG A 321 -28.34 -21.90 -32.91
C ARG A 321 -27.86 -20.65 -33.64
N ARG A 322 -27.50 -20.76 -34.92
CA ARG A 322 -26.82 -19.71 -35.69
C ARG A 322 -27.70 -19.09 -36.79
N GLY A 323 -28.83 -19.71 -37.11
CA GLY A 323 -29.60 -19.44 -38.33
C GLY A 323 -29.06 -20.23 -39.53
N LEU A 324 -29.89 -20.38 -40.56
CA LEU A 324 -29.46 -20.95 -41.84
C LEU A 324 -28.37 -20.06 -42.45
N PRO A 325 -27.22 -20.60 -42.91
CA PRO A 325 -26.21 -19.79 -43.57
C PRO A 325 -26.79 -18.94 -44.71
N GLY A 326 -26.48 -17.65 -44.74
CA GLY A 326 -27.01 -16.71 -45.74
C GLY A 326 -28.36 -16.07 -45.37
N SER A 327 -29.04 -16.54 -44.32
CA SER A 327 -30.23 -15.87 -43.77
C SER A 327 -29.89 -14.56 -43.06
N ALA A 328 -30.86 -13.64 -42.95
CA ALA A 328 -30.67 -12.37 -42.24
C ALA A 328 -30.20 -12.53 -40.78
N PRO A 329 -30.74 -13.46 -39.96
CA PRO A 329 -30.22 -13.72 -38.60
C PRO A 329 -28.76 -14.21 -38.58
N HIS A 330 -28.37 -15.04 -39.54
CA HIS A 330 -26.99 -15.55 -39.65
C HIS A 330 -26.00 -14.46 -40.06
N ALA A 331 -26.38 -13.63 -41.03
CA ALA A 331 -25.58 -12.48 -41.47
C ALA A 331 -25.35 -11.49 -40.33
N GLU A 332 -26.40 -11.19 -39.55
CA GLU A 332 -26.30 -10.30 -38.38
C GLU A 332 -25.41 -10.89 -37.29
N LEU A 333 -25.55 -12.18 -36.98
CA LEU A 333 -24.68 -12.87 -36.02
C LEU A 333 -23.20 -12.75 -36.42
N ARG A 334 -22.88 -12.97 -37.70
CA ARG A 334 -21.51 -12.87 -38.21
C ARG A 334 -20.99 -11.44 -38.24
N ARG A 335 -21.84 -10.46 -38.54
CA ARG A 335 -21.48 -9.04 -38.45
C ARG A 335 -21.07 -8.69 -37.02
N VAL A 336 -21.86 -9.08 -36.02
CA VAL A 336 -21.56 -8.83 -34.59
C VAL A 336 -20.27 -9.52 -34.16
N GLN A 337 -20.06 -10.78 -34.52
CA GLN A 337 -18.85 -11.53 -34.11
C GLN A 337 -17.58 -11.04 -34.81
N ARG A 338 -17.65 -10.63 -36.08
CA ARG A 338 -16.53 -9.98 -36.77
C ARG A 338 -16.18 -8.66 -36.10
N ALA A 339 -17.20 -7.84 -35.76
CA ALA A 339 -16.98 -6.60 -35.02
C ALA A 339 -16.32 -6.86 -33.67
N GLN A 340 -16.73 -7.89 -32.94
CA GLN A 340 -16.12 -8.28 -31.67
C GLN A 340 -14.67 -8.76 -31.84
N ALA A 341 -14.39 -9.58 -32.86
CA ALA A 341 -13.04 -10.10 -33.13
C ALA A 341 -12.07 -8.99 -33.56
N ALA A 342 -12.57 -7.96 -34.27
CA ALA A 342 -11.80 -6.80 -34.72
C ALA A 342 -11.41 -5.82 -33.59
N LEU A 343 -11.97 -5.95 -32.39
CA LEU A 343 -11.61 -5.10 -31.26
C LEU A 343 -10.13 -5.29 -30.89
N PRO A 344 -9.35 -4.21 -30.74
CA PRO A 344 -7.96 -4.28 -30.30
C PRO A 344 -7.80 -4.99 -28.95
N SER A 345 -6.73 -5.77 -28.79
CA SER A 345 -6.40 -6.32 -27.48
C SER A 345 -5.88 -5.20 -26.56
N HIS A 346 -6.14 -5.33 -25.25
CA HIS A 346 -5.57 -4.41 -24.27
C HIS A 346 -4.03 -4.44 -24.29
N TYR A 347 -3.44 -5.59 -24.65
CA TYR A 347 -2.00 -5.72 -24.84
C TYR A 347 -1.50 -4.83 -25.98
N ALA A 348 -2.15 -4.87 -27.14
CA ALA A 348 -1.76 -4.05 -28.29
C ALA A 348 -1.94 -2.55 -28.02
N LEU A 349 -3.06 -2.16 -27.39
CA LEU A 349 -3.30 -0.77 -26.98
C LEU A 349 -2.28 -0.27 -25.94
N ALA A 350 -1.79 -1.15 -25.06
CA ALA A 350 -0.77 -0.78 -24.08
C ALA A 350 0.56 -0.42 -24.76
N HIS A 351 0.94 -1.09 -25.85
CA HIS A 351 2.15 -0.77 -26.61
C HIS A 351 2.09 0.58 -27.33
N VAL A 352 0.92 0.96 -27.85
CA VAL A 352 0.71 2.31 -28.39
C VAL A 352 0.98 3.36 -27.31
N VAL A 353 0.45 3.14 -26.09
CA VAL A 353 0.69 4.05 -24.95
C VAL A 353 2.17 4.06 -24.53
N VAL A 354 2.86 2.92 -24.54
CA VAL A 354 4.31 2.87 -24.27
C VAL A 354 5.09 3.72 -25.27
N GLY A 355 4.73 3.67 -26.56
CA GLY A 355 5.33 4.54 -27.58
C GLY A 355 5.15 6.03 -27.27
N ARG A 356 3.94 6.43 -26.85
CA ARG A 356 3.66 7.83 -26.44
C ARG A 356 4.50 8.26 -25.23
N LEU A 357 4.70 7.36 -24.26
CA LEU A 357 5.45 7.64 -23.03
C LEU A 357 6.97 7.73 -23.25
N ALA A 358 7.51 7.09 -24.30
CA ALA A 358 8.95 7.10 -24.58
C ALA A 358 9.51 8.51 -24.84
N GLY A 359 8.68 9.43 -25.35
CA GLY A 359 9.05 10.83 -25.59
C GLY A 359 9.04 11.74 -24.36
N LEU A 360 8.59 11.25 -23.20
CA LEU A 360 8.49 12.02 -21.96
C LEU A 360 9.72 11.83 -21.05
N PRO A 361 10.02 12.76 -20.13
CA PRO A 361 11.06 12.55 -19.12
C PRO A 361 10.72 11.37 -18.22
N GLN A 362 11.60 10.36 -18.19
CA GLN A 362 11.29 9.06 -17.59
C GLN A 362 11.18 9.11 -16.05
N GLU A 363 11.92 10.00 -15.40
CA GLU A 363 11.96 10.15 -13.94
C GLU A 363 11.03 11.25 -13.40
N SER A 364 10.03 11.68 -14.19
CA SER A 364 8.99 12.63 -13.77
C SER A 364 7.59 12.02 -13.83
N GLY A 365 6.61 12.73 -13.26
CA GLY A 365 5.20 12.49 -13.57
C GLY A 365 4.78 13.16 -14.89
N ILE A 366 3.51 13.00 -15.24
CA ILE A 366 2.88 13.53 -16.46
C ILE A 366 1.97 14.69 -16.07
N ALA A 367 2.27 15.90 -16.54
CA ALA A 367 1.48 17.09 -16.24
C ALA A 367 0.14 17.12 -17.01
N ASP A 368 0.18 16.78 -18.30
CA ASP A 368 -1.01 16.68 -19.15
C ASP A 368 -1.19 15.24 -19.65
N LEU A 369 -2.27 14.60 -19.19
CA LEU A 369 -2.61 13.24 -19.58
C LEU A 369 -3.33 13.16 -20.93
N ALA A 370 -3.90 14.26 -21.43
CA ALA A 370 -4.78 14.23 -22.60
C ALA A 370 -4.09 13.67 -23.86
N PRO A 371 -2.84 14.05 -24.21
CA PRO A 371 -2.15 13.49 -25.37
C PRO A 371 -1.88 11.98 -25.21
N VAL A 372 -1.59 11.53 -23.99
CA VAL A 372 -1.28 10.11 -23.71
C VAL A 372 -2.56 9.26 -23.72
N LEU A 373 -3.68 9.82 -23.27
CA LEU A 373 -4.97 9.14 -23.13
C LEU A 373 -5.87 9.24 -24.37
N ALA A 374 -5.44 9.96 -25.40
CA ALA A 374 -6.17 10.14 -26.64
C ALA A 374 -6.51 8.78 -27.31
N PRO A 375 -7.58 8.70 -28.12
CA PRO A 375 -7.83 7.53 -28.97
C PRO A 375 -6.64 7.24 -29.91
N VAL A 376 -6.58 6.05 -30.48
CA VAL A 376 -5.56 5.70 -31.49
C VAL A 376 -5.66 6.68 -32.67
N SER A 377 -4.54 7.29 -33.05
CA SER A 377 -4.46 8.25 -34.15
C SER A 377 -4.20 7.57 -35.51
N GLU A 378 -4.38 8.30 -36.61
CA GLU A 378 -4.12 7.77 -37.96
C GLU A 378 -2.64 7.37 -38.19
N PRO A 379 -1.62 8.12 -37.70
CA PRO A 379 -0.23 7.65 -37.75
C PRO A 379 -0.03 6.33 -36.99
N GLU A 380 -0.58 6.20 -35.79
CA GLU A 380 -0.46 4.99 -34.98
C GLU A 380 -1.17 3.79 -35.61
N GLN A 381 -2.28 4.01 -36.33
CA GLN A 381 -2.91 2.96 -37.13
C GLN A 381 -1.96 2.42 -38.21
N ARG A 382 -1.23 3.30 -38.91
CA ARG A 382 -0.27 2.89 -39.94
C ARG A 382 0.89 2.07 -39.37
N GLU A 383 1.32 2.38 -38.15
CA GLU A 383 2.45 1.70 -37.50
C GLU A 383 2.03 0.39 -36.79
N SER A 384 0.89 0.39 -36.10
CA SER A 384 0.47 -0.72 -35.24
C SER A 384 -0.60 -1.65 -35.86
N GLY A 385 -1.25 -1.21 -36.94
CA GLY A 385 -2.40 -1.89 -37.53
C GLY A 385 -3.70 -1.79 -36.72
N LEU A 386 -3.71 -1.04 -35.61
CA LEU A 386 -4.90 -0.85 -34.79
C LEU A 386 -5.83 0.22 -35.39
N PRO A 387 -7.17 0.09 -35.30
CA PRO A 387 -8.09 1.06 -35.88
C PRO A 387 -7.96 2.45 -35.25
N ALA A 388 -7.85 3.49 -36.07
CA ALA A 388 -7.94 4.87 -35.60
C ALA A 388 -9.29 5.12 -34.92
N GLY A 389 -9.28 5.96 -33.87
CA GLY A 389 -10.43 6.22 -33.01
C GLY A 389 -10.66 5.16 -31.92
N ALA A 390 -9.90 4.06 -31.90
CA ALA A 390 -9.99 3.06 -30.83
C ALA A 390 -9.71 3.69 -29.46
N GLN A 391 -10.65 3.50 -28.52
CA GLN A 391 -10.58 4.06 -27.18
C GLN A 391 -9.69 3.21 -26.27
N LEU A 392 -8.94 3.87 -25.37
CA LEU A 392 -8.17 3.17 -24.34
C LEU A 392 -9.10 2.62 -23.24
N PRO A 393 -9.01 1.32 -22.91
CA PRO A 393 -9.74 0.73 -21.80
C PRO A 393 -9.39 1.38 -20.46
N LEU A 394 -10.35 1.43 -19.53
CA LEU A 394 -10.15 1.97 -18.17
C LEU A 394 -8.94 1.35 -17.46
N ALA A 395 -8.66 0.07 -17.70
CA ALA A 395 -7.51 -0.62 -17.11
C ALA A 395 -6.15 -0.08 -17.57
N ILE A 396 -6.07 0.51 -18.77
CA ILE A 396 -4.86 1.18 -19.28
C ILE A 396 -4.87 2.64 -18.84
N ARG A 397 -6.00 3.33 -18.96
CA ARG A 397 -6.18 4.72 -18.52
C ARG A 397 -5.73 4.92 -17.07
N ARG A 398 -6.20 4.07 -16.15
CA ARG A 398 -5.81 4.12 -14.73
C ARG A 398 -4.32 3.96 -14.49
N VAL A 399 -3.62 3.17 -15.32
CA VAL A 399 -2.17 3.01 -15.20
C VAL A 399 -1.43 4.29 -15.56
N VAL A 400 -1.92 5.03 -16.57
CA VAL A 400 -1.37 6.33 -16.98
C VAL A 400 -1.77 7.44 -16.00
N GLU A 401 -3.01 7.43 -15.51
CA GLU A 401 -3.51 8.38 -14.50
C GLU A 401 -2.73 8.29 -13.18
N ASP A 402 -2.24 7.10 -12.79
CA ASP A 402 -1.35 6.91 -11.63
C ASP A 402 -0.05 7.75 -11.73
N ALA A 403 0.33 8.20 -12.93
CA ALA A 403 1.52 9.03 -13.19
C ALA A 403 1.24 10.54 -13.22
N LEU A 404 0.00 10.96 -12.97
CA LEU A 404 -0.37 12.38 -12.95
C LEU A 404 0.54 13.17 -12.00
N SER A 405 1.08 14.28 -12.51
CA SER A 405 1.83 15.27 -11.74
C SER A 405 0.92 16.44 -11.40
N ALA A 406 0.54 16.60 -10.14
CA ALA A 406 -0.37 17.64 -9.66
C ALA A 406 -0.17 17.92 -8.16
N PRO A 407 -0.73 19.02 -7.61
CA PRO A 407 -0.76 19.23 -6.16
C PRO A 407 -1.36 18.02 -5.43
N VAL A 408 -0.85 17.72 -4.23
CA VAL A 408 -1.23 16.52 -3.48
C VAL A 408 -2.74 16.44 -3.20
N SER A 409 -3.41 17.57 -2.99
CA SER A 409 -4.87 17.66 -2.84
C SER A 409 -5.60 17.16 -4.09
N THR A 410 -5.16 17.59 -5.28
CA THR A 410 -5.71 17.13 -6.56
C THR A 410 -5.49 15.63 -6.78
N LEU A 411 -4.34 15.09 -6.35
CA LEU A 411 -4.06 13.66 -6.46
C LEU A 411 -4.98 12.82 -5.57
N VAL A 412 -5.33 13.32 -4.37
CA VAL A 412 -6.31 12.68 -3.47
C VAL A 412 -7.71 12.75 -4.10
N GLU A 413 -8.12 13.92 -4.57
CA GLU A 413 -9.44 14.15 -5.18
C GLU A 413 -9.68 13.31 -6.44
N ARG A 414 -8.63 13.10 -7.26
CA ARG A 414 -8.68 12.23 -8.45
C ARG A 414 -8.50 10.75 -8.14
N GLY A 415 -8.31 10.36 -6.88
CA GLY A 415 -8.09 8.98 -6.46
C GLY A 415 -6.74 8.38 -6.87
N VAL A 416 -5.79 9.20 -7.33
CA VAL A 416 -4.40 8.77 -7.62
C VAL A 416 -3.67 8.40 -6.32
N VAL A 417 -3.97 9.12 -5.23
CA VAL A 417 -3.59 8.79 -3.85
C VAL A 417 -4.81 8.17 -3.15
N PRO A 418 -4.98 6.84 -3.20
CA PRO A 418 -6.21 6.19 -2.76
C PRO A 418 -6.29 5.94 -1.25
N SER A 419 -5.20 6.17 -0.49
CA SER A 419 -5.17 5.92 0.95
C SER A 419 -4.18 6.83 1.67
N ALA A 420 -4.35 6.94 3.00
CA ALA A 420 -3.45 7.69 3.87
C ALA A 420 -2.02 7.11 3.86
N GLU A 421 -1.84 5.80 3.66
CA GLU A 421 -0.52 5.17 3.52
C GLU A 421 0.18 5.59 2.23
N VAL A 422 -0.56 5.77 1.14
CA VAL A 422 0.00 6.31 -0.11
C VAL A 422 0.33 7.80 0.06
N LEU A 423 -0.53 8.56 0.75
CA LEU A 423 -0.23 9.95 1.10
C LEU A 423 1.08 10.04 1.90
N ALA A 424 1.28 9.16 2.89
CA ALA A 424 2.48 9.11 3.71
C ALA A 424 3.78 8.84 2.92
N GLN A 425 3.70 8.24 1.72
CA GLN A 425 4.86 8.04 0.85
C GLN A 425 5.27 9.32 0.10
N LEU A 426 4.33 10.25 -0.08
CA LEU A 426 4.54 11.50 -0.82
C LEU A 426 4.90 12.68 0.08
N VAL A 427 4.34 12.71 1.29
CA VAL A 427 4.55 13.78 2.29
C VAL A 427 6.02 14.09 2.59
N PRO A 428 6.95 13.10 2.71
CA PRO A 428 8.36 13.40 2.94
C PRO A 428 8.99 14.36 1.94
N ARG A 429 8.51 14.41 0.70
CA ARG A 429 9.01 15.35 -0.32
C ARG A 429 8.64 16.80 0.01
N LEU A 430 7.42 17.02 0.52
CA LEU A 430 6.96 18.35 0.94
C LEU A 430 7.66 18.79 2.22
N VAL A 431 7.75 17.89 3.21
CA VAL A 431 8.44 18.19 4.47
C VAL A 431 9.92 18.48 4.24
N ALA A 432 10.58 17.76 3.33
CA ALA A 432 11.96 18.04 2.94
C ALA A 432 12.15 19.48 2.45
N VAL A 433 11.28 19.95 1.54
CA VAL A 433 11.35 21.31 0.99
C VAL A 433 11.06 22.35 2.07
N THR A 434 9.98 22.17 2.85
CA THR A 434 9.61 23.12 3.91
C THR A 434 10.66 23.21 5.00
N THR A 435 11.21 22.09 5.48
CA THR A 435 12.30 22.12 6.46
C THR A 435 13.57 22.73 5.87
N ALA A 436 13.89 22.46 4.59
CA ALA A 436 15.07 23.04 3.96
C ALA A 436 14.97 24.54 3.70
N ARG A 437 13.75 25.11 3.54
CA ARG A 437 13.55 26.55 3.36
C ARG A 437 14.05 27.40 4.53
N THR A 438 14.24 26.79 5.70
CA THR A 438 14.85 27.46 6.87
C THR A 438 16.33 27.81 6.67
N TYR A 439 16.99 27.27 5.66
CA TYR A 439 18.36 27.62 5.30
C TYR A 439 18.36 28.75 4.27
N ASP A 440 19.12 29.82 4.55
CA ASP A 440 19.25 30.98 3.66
C ASP A 440 20.04 30.66 2.39
N ASP A 441 21.11 29.87 2.52
CA ASP A 441 21.95 29.45 1.39
C ASP A 441 21.23 28.41 0.52
N GLU A 442 21.07 28.71 -0.76
CA GLU A 442 20.34 27.87 -1.71
C GLU A 442 21.02 26.50 -1.91
N THR A 443 22.37 26.45 -1.92
CA THR A 443 23.08 25.18 -2.11
C THR A 443 22.92 24.26 -0.91
N LEU A 444 22.91 24.82 0.30
CA LEU A 444 22.64 24.11 1.54
C LEU A 444 21.19 23.66 1.62
N ARG A 445 20.23 24.50 1.20
CA ARG A 445 18.81 24.14 1.10
C ARG A 445 18.60 22.91 0.22
N THR A 446 19.14 22.92 -1.00
CA THR A 446 19.07 21.76 -1.90
C THR A 446 19.69 20.51 -1.26
N LEU A 447 20.86 20.64 -0.60
CA LEU A 447 21.55 19.53 0.06
C LEU A 447 20.75 18.96 1.24
N MET A 448 20.16 19.82 2.06
CA MET A 448 19.38 19.42 3.23
C MET A 448 18.04 18.78 2.81
N ALA A 449 17.41 19.27 1.74
CA ALA A 449 16.25 18.63 1.16
C ALA A 449 16.58 17.22 0.62
N ALA A 450 17.71 17.05 -0.07
CA ALA A 450 18.17 15.75 -0.56
C ALA A 450 18.48 14.77 0.60
N ASN A 451 19.19 15.24 1.63
CA ASN A 451 19.47 14.46 2.84
C ASN A 451 18.19 14.02 3.57
N TYR A 452 17.20 14.92 3.70
CA TYR A 452 15.93 14.57 4.33
C TYR A 452 15.21 13.46 3.57
N ARG A 453 15.12 13.57 2.23
CA ARG A 453 14.49 12.53 1.39
C ARG A 453 15.21 11.19 1.52
N ALA A 454 16.54 11.18 1.46
CA ALA A 454 17.35 9.98 1.65
C ALA A 454 17.11 9.35 3.03
N PHE A 455 17.04 10.17 4.08
CA PHE A 455 16.81 9.71 5.44
C PHE A 455 15.43 9.08 5.61
N ARG A 456 14.38 9.65 4.99
CA ARG A 456 13.02 9.09 5.04
C ARG A 456 12.84 7.81 4.22
N ASN A 457 13.70 7.56 3.25
CA ASN A 457 13.73 6.30 2.51
C ASN A 457 14.33 5.14 3.33
N ARG A 458 14.93 5.42 4.48
CA ARG A 458 15.41 4.38 5.40
C ARG A 458 14.26 3.57 5.97
N ARG A 459 14.47 2.27 6.07
CA ARG A 459 13.57 1.38 6.80
C ARG A 459 13.76 1.60 8.30
N SER A 460 12.65 1.67 9.03
CA SER A 460 12.69 1.77 10.49
C SER A 460 13.12 0.45 11.12
N LEU A 461 13.89 0.53 12.20
CA LEU A 461 14.29 -0.63 13.00
C LEU A 461 13.12 -1.15 13.85
N LEU A 462 13.16 -2.44 14.18
CA LEU A 462 12.40 -2.99 15.29
C LEU A 462 13.05 -2.51 16.58
N LEU A 463 12.32 -1.73 17.37
CA LEU A 463 12.79 -1.20 18.64
C LEU A 463 11.95 -1.78 19.78
N LEU A 464 12.66 -2.18 20.83
CA LEU A 464 12.12 -2.72 22.06
C LEU A 464 12.49 -1.76 23.20
N ASN A 465 11.99 -2.01 24.41
CA ASN A 465 12.33 -1.25 25.62
C ASN A 465 12.07 0.27 25.49
N LEU A 466 11.04 0.65 24.73
CA LEU A 466 10.67 2.04 24.43
C LEU A 466 11.79 2.87 23.79
N GLU A 467 12.76 2.20 23.15
CA GLU A 467 13.80 2.88 22.38
C GLU A 467 13.20 3.68 21.21
N ARG A 468 13.92 4.72 20.80
CA ARG A 468 13.49 5.65 19.74
C ARG A 468 14.36 5.49 18.52
N GLN A 469 13.72 5.63 17.35
CA GLN A 469 14.45 5.69 16.08
C GLN A 469 15.40 6.89 16.11
N VAL A 470 16.55 6.71 15.47
CA VAL A 470 17.48 7.79 15.16
C VAL A 470 16.71 8.86 14.38
N ARG A 471 16.97 10.11 14.71
CA ARG A 471 16.40 11.30 14.07
C ARG A 471 17.40 11.91 13.09
N ILE A 472 16.91 12.71 12.17
CA ILE A 472 17.76 13.32 11.15
C ILE A 472 18.75 14.32 11.75
N GLU A 473 18.36 15.00 12.82
CA GLU A 473 19.21 15.97 13.52
C GLU A 473 20.38 15.31 14.28
N GLU A 474 20.34 13.98 14.44
CA GLU A 474 21.41 13.19 15.06
C GLU A 474 22.51 12.81 14.05
N LEU A 475 22.30 13.04 12.75
CA LEU A 475 23.31 12.78 11.72
C LEU A 475 24.46 13.80 11.84
N PRO A 476 25.74 13.37 11.81
CA PRO A 476 26.89 14.27 12.00
C PRO A 476 26.89 15.50 11.10
N TRP A 477 26.65 15.30 9.81
CA TRP A 477 26.64 16.39 8.83
C TRP A 477 25.41 17.29 8.94
N VAL A 478 24.24 16.77 9.35
CA VAL A 478 23.06 17.61 9.59
C VAL A 478 23.24 18.45 10.86
N ARG A 479 23.81 17.86 11.92
CA ARG A 479 24.16 18.54 13.16
C ARG A 479 25.19 19.66 12.91
N ALA A 480 26.19 19.41 12.07
CA ALA A 480 27.25 20.38 11.77
C ALA A 480 26.72 21.69 11.16
N VAL A 481 25.60 21.65 10.44
CA VAL A 481 24.96 22.83 9.84
C VAL A 481 23.70 23.28 10.59
N ALA A 482 23.40 22.74 11.77
CA ALA A 482 22.17 23.04 12.49
C ALA A 482 22.04 24.53 12.85
N ALA A 483 23.17 25.20 13.13
CA ALA A 483 23.22 26.64 13.44
C ALA A 483 22.86 27.55 12.24
N GLN A 484 22.77 27.00 11.03
CA GLN A 484 22.43 27.74 9.81
C GLN A 484 20.92 27.79 9.55
N ARG A 485 20.10 27.18 10.42
CA ARG A 485 18.64 27.23 10.30
C ARG A 485 18.13 28.54 10.90
N GLY A 486 17.39 29.29 10.10
CA GLY A 486 16.53 30.38 10.55
C GLY A 486 15.23 29.88 11.17
N ASP A 487 14.33 30.81 11.47
CA ASP A 487 12.97 30.50 11.93
C ASP A 487 12.12 29.97 10.76
N GLY A 488 11.49 28.82 10.97
CA GLY A 488 10.53 28.21 10.02
C GLY A 488 9.23 27.79 10.69
N THR A 489 8.94 28.35 11.87
CA THR A 489 7.81 27.95 12.72
C THR A 489 6.47 28.12 11.98
N ALA A 490 6.31 29.24 11.27
CA ALA A 490 5.07 29.58 10.56
C ALA A 490 4.82 28.65 9.35
N GLU A 491 5.85 28.39 8.54
CA GLU A 491 5.79 27.50 7.39
C GLU A 491 5.53 26.05 7.81
N ALA A 492 6.16 25.60 8.90
CA ALA A 492 5.90 24.28 9.47
C ALA A 492 4.45 24.16 9.99
N ALA A 493 3.94 25.19 10.67
CA ALA A 493 2.56 25.24 11.15
C ALA A 493 1.55 25.20 9.97
N LEU A 494 1.81 25.96 8.91
CA LEU A 494 0.97 26.00 7.72
C LEU A 494 0.92 24.64 7.02
N LEU A 495 2.08 24.02 6.78
CA LEU A 495 2.15 22.72 6.13
C LEU A 495 1.51 21.63 7.03
N LEU A 496 1.73 21.68 8.35
CA LEU A 496 1.11 20.76 9.29
C LEU A 496 -0.42 20.83 9.23
N ARG A 497 -0.99 22.05 9.20
CA ARG A 497 -2.43 22.25 9.05
C ARG A 497 -2.94 21.71 7.72
N GLN A 498 -2.29 22.08 6.61
CA GLN A 498 -2.68 21.62 5.26
C GLN A 498 -2.66 20.09 5.15
N LEU A 499 -1.61 19.43 5.64
CA LEU A 499 -1.50 17.97 5.58
C LEU A 499 -2.44 17.27 6.55
N GLY A 500 -2.61 17.80 7.76
CA GLY A 500 -3.56 17.28 8.74
C GLY A 500 -5.00 17.34 8.21
N GLU A 501 -5.38 18.47 7.62
CA GLU A 501 -6.69 18.67 7.01
C GLU A 501 -6.89 17.77 5.80
N LEU A 502 -5.89 17.67 4.91
CA LEU A 502 -5.95 16.78 3.76
C LEU A 502 -6.10 15.31 4.17
N ALA A 503 -5.40 14.86 5.22
CA ALA A 503 -5.48 13.49 5.70
C ALA A 503 -6.87 13.17 6.28
N VAL A 504 -7.40 14.04 7.15
CA VAL A 504 -8.72 13.86 7.78
C VAL A 504 -9.84 14.01 6.74
N ARG A 505 -9.73 14.95 5.80
CA ARG A 505 -10.69 15.11 4.70
C ARG A 505 -10.66 13.93 3.75
N GLY A 506 -9.48 13.53 3.27
CA GLY A 506 -9.34 12.49 2.26
C GLY A 506 -9.70 11.10 2.79
N PHE A 507 -9.39 10.82 4.05
CA PHE A 507 -9.46 9.46 4.62
C PHE A 507 -10.14 9.42 6.01
N PRO A 508 -11.36 9.96 6.18
CA PRO A 508 -11.97 10.17 7.49
C PRO A 508 -12.26 8.86 8.25
N GLY A 509 -12.40 7.73 7.54
CA GLY A 509 -12.59 6.42 8.18
C GLY A 509 -11.29 5.68 8.52
N THR A 510 -10.11 6.27 8.31
CA THR A 510 -8.81 5.57 8.41
C THR A 510 -7.93 6.22 9.46
N ILE A 511 -7.39 5.42 10.38
CA ILE A 511 -6.43 5.89 11.38
C ILE A 511 -5.19 6.47 10.69
N LEU A 512 -4.58 7.53 11.22
CA LEU A 512 -3.39 8.10 10.59
C LEU A 512 -2.23 7.09 10.67
N PRO A 513 -1.66 6.65 9.53
CA PRO A 513 -0.63 5.63 9.54
C PRO A 513 0.65 6.18 10.16
N ASN A 514 1.39 5.32 10.88
CA ASN A 514 2.62 5.72 11.59
C ASN A 514 3.63 6.51 10.73
N PRO A 515 3.88 6.19 9.44
CA PRO A 515 4.73 7.02 8.59
C PRO A 515 4.22 8.47 8.44
N LEU A 516 2.90 8.68 8.33
CA LEU A 516 2.32 10.03 8.27
C LEU A 516 2.44 10.73 9.63
N VAL A 517 2.12 10.05 10.72
CA VAL A 517 2.27 10.58 12.10
C VAL A 517 3.70 11.06 12.36
N ARG A 518 4.70 10.32 11.86
CA ARG A 518 6.12 10.70 12.00
C ARG A 518 6.43 12.02 11.29
N GLU A 519 5.94 12.20 10.06
CA GLU A 519 6.14 13.44 9.28
C GLU A 519 5.40 14.63 9.89
N LEU A 520 4.12 14.45 10.26
CA LEU A 520 3.36 15.48 10.98
C LEU A 520 4.03 15.83 12.31
N GLY A 521 4.63 14.84 12.99
CA GLY A 521 5.34 15.03 14.23
C GLY A 521 6.65 15.82 14.08
N VAL A 522 7.28 15.82 12.91
CA VAL A 522 8.43 16.70 12.60
C VAL A 522 7.95 18.13 12.53
N LEU A 523 6.91 18.39 11.74
CA LEU A 523 6.33 19.72 11.59
C LEU A 523 5.79 20.25 12.92
N ALA A 524 5.12 19.41 13.72
CA ALA A 524 4.58 19.78 15.02
C ALA A 524 5.64 20.19 16.05
N ARG A 525 6.85 19.61 15.97
CA ARG A 525 7.99 20.03 16.81
C ARG A 525 8.59 21.34 16.32
N GLN A 526 8.65 21.54 15.01
CA GLN A 526 9.15 22.78 14.41
C GLN A 526 8.20 23.96 14.60
N SER A 527 6.89 23.71 14.67
CA SER A 527 5.87 24.74 14.77
C SER A 527 5.55 25.18 16.21
N GLU A 528 6.15 24.55 17.22
CA GLU A 528 5.96 24.84 18.66
C GLU A 528 4.49 24.86 19.16
N LEU A 529 3.55 24.27 18.41
CA LEU A 529 2.11 24.30 18.71
C LEU A 529 1.69 23.45 19.92
N GLY A 530 2.64 22.77 20.58
CA GLY A 530 2.33 21.84 21.66
C GLY A 530 1.41 20.70 21.21
N ALA A 531 1.60 20.19 19.99
CA ALA A 531 0.76 19.19 19.35
C ALA A 531 1.42 17.79 19.35
N PRO A 532 1.43 17.04 20.48
CA PRO A 532 2.02 15.72 20.53
C PRO A 532 1.20 14.72 19.71
N LEU A 533 1.86 14.01 18.81
CA LEU A 533 1.24 12.94 18.03
C LEU A 533 1.71 11.56 18.53
N VAL A 534 0.75 10.66 18.72
CA VAL A 534 0.94 9.28 19.19
C VAL A 534 0.86 8.28 18.04
N GLU A 535 1.70 7.26 18.06
CA GLU A 535 1.72 6.19 17.05
C GLU A 535 0.71 5.08 17.38
N GLU A 536 0.26 4.36 16.35
CA GLU A 536 -0.39 3.06 16.51
C GLU A 536 0.66 2.06 17.02
N LEU A 537 0.42 1.51 18.21
CA LEU A 537 1.28 0.52 18.83
C LEU A 537 0.94 -0.88 18.33
N ALA A 538 1.97 -1.70 18.13
CA ALA A 538 1.82 -3.09 17.71
C ALA A 538 1.63 -4.00 18.93
N ALA A 539 0.52 -4.73 18.97
CA ALA A 539 0.09 -5.51 20.13
C ALA A 539 1.00 -6.70 20.47
N ASP A 540 1.70 -7.24 19.47
CA ASP A 540 2.64 -8.37 19.59
C ASP A 540 4.00 -7.98 20.20
N ILE A 541 4.32 -6.69 20.26
CA ILE A 541 5.56 -6.15 20.85
C ILE A 541 5.28 -5.09 21.92
N PHE A 542 4.03 -4.97 22.34
CA PHE A 542 3.63 -4.04 23.38
C PHE A 542 4.13 -4.49 24.75
N MET A 543 4.66 -3.55 25.53
CA MET A 543 5.39 -3.80 26.78
C MET A 543 4.68 -3.23 28.01
N ASP A 544 3.33 -3.18 27.98
CA ASP A 544 2.49 -2.69 29.08
C ASP A 544 2.83 -1.29 29.59
N ALA A 545 3.47 -0.47 28.74
CA ALA A 545 3.94 0.86 29.09
C ALA A 545 3.69 1.86 27.97
N PHE A 546 3.35 3.09 28.36
CA PHE A 546 3.16 4.22 27.47
C PHE A 546 4.17 5.33 27.78
N GLY A 547 4.58 6.07 26.75
CA GLY A 547 5.37 7.28 26.94
C GLY A 547 4.49 8.46 27.42
N PRO A 548 5.07 9.47 28.10
CA PRO A 548 4.33 10.63 28.64
C PRO A 548 3.44 11.35 27.63
N LYS A 549 3.82 11.36 26.35
CA LYS A 549 3.04 12.02 25.29
C LYS A 549 1.62 11.47 25.12
N PHE A 550 1.36 10.23 25.51
CA PHE A 550 0.01 9.64 25.44
C PHE A 550 -0.93 10.30 26.45
N LEU A 551 -0.47 10.54 27.68
CA LEU A 551 -1.25 11.25 28.69
C LEU A 551 -1.49 12.71 28.29
N VAL A 552 -0.47 13.37 27.71
CA VAL A 552 -0.63 14.74 27.19
C VAL A 552 -1.67 14.78 26.06
N ALA A 553 -1.63 13.85 25.12
CA ALA A 553 -2.62 13.76 24.04
C ALA A 553 -4.04 13.47 24.56
N ALA A 554 -4.17 12.64 25.60
CA ALA A 554 -5.46 12.37 26.25
C ALA A 554 -5.99 13.61 27.00
N GLY A 555 -5.11 14.40 27.62
CA GLY A 555 -5.48 15.69 28.21
C GLY A 555 -6.02 16.67 27.16
N ILE A 556 -5.36 16.78 26.01
CA ILE A 556 -5.82 17.61 24.87
C ILE A 556 -7.17 17.12 24.34
N ALA A 557 -7.40 15.81 24.30
CA ALA A 557 -8.72 15.27 23.96
C ALA A 557 -9.79 15.70 24.96
N GLY A 558 -9.48 15.72 26.25
CA GLY A 558 -10.39 16.21 27.29
C GLY A 558 -10.71 17.70 27.21
N GLU A 559 -9.74 18.54 26.84
CA GLU A 559 -9.93 19.97 26.59
C GLU A 559 -10.97 20.23 25.48
N LEU A 560 -10.96 19.40 24.42
CA LEU A 560 -11.87 19.54 23.29
C LEU A 560 -13.23 18.84 23.50
N LEU A 561 -13.23 17.66 24.13
CA LEU A 561 -14.36 16.73 24.13
C LEU A 561 -15.08 16.58 25.47
N GLY A 562 -14.68 17.33 26.51
CA GLY A 562 -15.42 17.36 27.77
C GLY A 562 -16.89 17.73 27.57
N GLY A 563 -17.81 16.96 28.13
CA GLY A 563 -19.26 17.06 27.98
C GLY A 563 -19.82 16.59 26.62
N SER A 564 -18.98 16.07 25.72
CA SER A 564 -19.42 15.71 24.36
C SER A 564 -20.04 14.31 24.24
N LEU A 565 -20.61 14.00 23.08
CA LEU A 565 -21.11 12.66 22.75
C LEU A 565 -19.99 11.60 22.83
N TYR A 566 -18.76 11.94 22.45
CA TYR A 566 -17.62 11.02 22.48
C TYR A 566 -17.28 10.57 23.90
N GLU A 567 -17.23 11.52 24.85
CA GLU A 567 -16.99 11.22 26.26
C GLU A 567 -18.03 10.25 26.80
N ARG A 568 -19.32 10.55 26.56
CA ARG A 568 -20.43 9.70 27.02
C ARG A 568 -20.42 8.33 26.35
N TYR A 569 -20.18 8.24 25.05
CA TYR A 569 -20.26 6.99 24.30
C TYR A 569 -19.17 5.99 24.72
N TYR A 570 -17.96 6.49 24.97
CA TYR A 570 -16.86 5.64 25.45
C TYR A 570 -16.77 5.56 26.98
N GLY A 571 -17.61 6.29 27.72
CA GLY A 571 -17.60 6.34 29.18
C GLY A 571 -16.24 6.80 29.71
N ILE A 572 -15.75 7.93 29.20
CA ILE A 572 -14.46 8.52 29.58
C ILE A 572 -14.71 9.52 30.72
N ASP A 573 -13.79 9.59 31.68
CA ASP A 573 -13.76 10.66 32.68
C ASP A 573 -12.58 11.57 32.37
N TYR A 574 -12.83 12.66 31.63
CA TYR A 574 -11.77 13.59 31.27
C TYR A 574 -11.29 14.44 32.45
N ALA A 575 -12.10 14.59 33.51
CA ALA A 575 -11.67 15.27 34.73
C ALA A 575 -10.58 14.47 35.45
N ALA A 576 -10.79 13.15 35.61
CA ALA A 576 -9.80 12.25 36.19
C ALA A 576 -8.50 12.21 35.36
N ILE A 577 -8.58 12.26 34.02
CA ILE A 577 -7.39 12.31 33.14
C ILE A 577 -6.60 13.61 33.37
N ARG A 578 -7.27 14.75 33.52
CA ARG A 578 -6.62 16.03 33.81
C ARG A 578 -5.92 16.01 35.17
N GLU A 579 -6.56 15.47 36.20
CA GLU A 579 -5.97 15.31 37.53
C GLU A 579 -4.74 14.40 37.49
N LEU A 580 -4.83 13.28 36.75
CA LEU A 580 -3.72 12.38 36.52
C LEU A 580 -2.55 13.07 35.81
N ALA A 581 -2.82 13.89 34.79
CA ALA A 581 -1.79 14.65 34.09
C ALA A 581 -1.05 15.64 35.00
N ILE A 582 -1.77 16.31 35.90
CA ILE A 582 -1.18 17.22 36.90
C ILE A 582 -0.31 16.43 37.89
N ALA A 583 -0.81 15.30 38.39
CA ALA A 583 -0.09 14.46 39.34
C ALA A 583 1.22 13.91 38.75
N GLU A 584 1.18 13.32 37.55
CA GLU A 584 2.38 12.79 36.90
C GLU A 584 3.35 13.90 36.47
N GLY A 585 2.84 15.05 36.02
CA GLY A 585 3.68 16.20 35.67
C GLY A 585 4.49 16.72 36.86
N THR A 586 3.89 16.75 38.05
CA THR A 586 4.54 17.20 39.29
C THR A 586 5.65 16.25 39.72
N VAL A 587 5.38 14.93 39.71
CA VAL A 587 6.39 13.90 40.03
C VAL A 587 7.57 13.98 39.06
N GLN A 588 7.28 14.11 37.77
CA GLN A 588 8.30 14.21 36.72
C GLN A 588 9.17 15.47 36.82
N ALA A 589 8.60 16.60 37.23
CA ALA A 589 9.36 17.83 37.47
C ALA A 589 10.30 17.70 38.68
N GLY A 590 9.84 17.07 39.77
CA GLY A 590 10.64 16.81 40.97
C GLY A 590 11.81 15.84 40.72
N GLU A 591 11.59 14.78 39.91
CA GLU A 591 12.66 13.84 39.53
C GLU A 591 13.71 14.47 38.61
N SER A 592 13.32 15.46 37.79
CA SER A 592 14.22 16.15 36.86
C SER A 592 15.14 17.15 37.58
N ALA A 593 14.72 17.68 38.73
CA ALA A 593 15.53 18.58 39.56
C ALA A 593 16.64 17.87 40.36
N GLY A 594 16.58 16.54 40.52
CA GLY A 594 17.55 15.73 41.29
C GLY A 594 18.44 14.80 40.45
N ARG A 595 18.34 14.83 39.11
CA ARG A 595 19.05 13.92 38.19
C ARG A 595 19.78 14.68 37.09
N SER A 596 20.89 15.33 37.42
CA SER A 596 21.96 15.57 36.44
C SER A 596 22.91 14.37 36.45
N ASP A 597 23.20 13.84 35.25
CA ASP A 597 24.37 13.00 34.95
C ASP A 597 24.43 11.54 35.46
N ARG A 598 23.40 10.71 35.22
CA ARG A 598 23.62 9.24 35.18
C ARG A 598 23.10 8.63 33.88
N ALA A 599 24.05 8.09 33.10
CA ALA A 599 23.87 7.40 31.81
C ALA A 599 23.12 6.04 31.87
N GLY A 600 22.18 5.88 32.81
CA GLY A 600 21.43 4.63 33.04
C GLY A 600 19.96 4.82 33.42
N ALA A 601 19.39 6.03 33.25
CA ALA A 601 17.97 6.23 33.48
C ALA A 601 17.16 5.58 32.34
N GLY A 602 16.31 4.61 32.68
CA GLY A 602 15.40 3.98 31.74
C GLY A 602 14.45 4.97 31.04
N PRO A 603 13.72 4.53 30.00
CA PRO A 603 12.83 5.39 29.25
C PRO A 603 11.75 6.01 30.16
N ARG A 604 11.45 7.29 29.98
CA ARG A 604 10.33 7.94 30.67
C ARG A 604 9.01 7.30 30.26
N THR A 605 8.21 6.88 31.25
CA THR A 605 6.88 6.26 31.07
C THR A 605 5.79 7.07 31.77
N SER A 606 4.53 6.72 31.50
CA SER A 606 3.34 7.25 32.16
C SER A 606 2.59 6.08 32.84
N PRO A 607 2.98 5.72 34.08
CA PRO A 607 2.47 4.52 34.74
C PRO A 607 0.99 4.61 35.11
N GLY A 608 0.49 5.79 35.47
CA GLY A 608 -0.93 6.00 35.76
C GLY A 608 -1.78 5.93 34.50
N PHE A 609 -1.30 6.45 33.37
CA PHE A 609 -2.01 6.29 32.08
C PHE A 609 -2.07 4.83 31.65
N ALA A 610 -0.98 4.07 31.83
CA ALA A 610 -0.95 2.64 31.55
C ALA A 610 -1.99 1.87 32.39
N ARG A 611 -2.06 2.18 33.70
CA ARG A 611 -3.04 1.60 34.61
C ARG A 611 -4.48 1.91 34.19
N LEU A 612 -4.77 3.18 33.86
CA LEU A 612 -6.08 3.60 33.38
C LEU A 612 -6.51 2.82 32.13
N CYS A 613 -5.60 2.65 31.16
CA CYS A 613 -5.90 1.86 29.96
C CYS A 613 -6.18 0.39 30.29
N ALA A 614 -5.41 -0.21 31.20
CA ALA A 614 -5.58 -1.60 31.62
C ALA A 614 -6.91 -1.83 32.37
N GLU A 615 -7.27 -0.96 33.30
CA GLU A 615 -8.53 -1.01 34.05
C GLU A 615 -9.74 -0.93 33.12
N ARG A 616 -9.71 0.02 32.16
CA ARG A 616 -10.75 0.16 31.14
C ARG A 616 -10.84 -1.07 30.23
N ALA A 617 -9.70 -1.65 29.86
CA ALA A 617 -9.66 -2.86 29.03
C ALA A 617 -10.20 -4.10 29.77
N ALA A 618 -10.01 -4.17 31.10
CA ALA A 618 -10.53 -5.24 31.93
C ALA A 618 -12.07 -5.14 32.07
N GLY A 619 -12.59 -3.94 32.37
CA GLY A 619 -14.02 -3.69 32.54
C GLY A 619 -14.87 -3.92 31.29
N ALA A 620 -14.27 -3.81 30.09
CA ALA A 620 -14.94 -4.08 28.82
C ALA A 620 -15.13 -5.58 28.49
N SER A 621 -14.84 -6.50 29.41
CA SER A 621 -14.95 -7.96 29.20
C SER A 621 -16.32 -8.46 29.68
N SER A 622 -17.01 -9.25 28.84
CA SER A 622 -18.41 -9.68 29.07
C SER A 622 -18.55 -11.03 29.80
N ALA A 623 -17.48 -11.61 30.36
CA ALA A 623 -17.53 -12.96 30.97
C ALA A 623 -16.92 -13.02 32.39
N PRO A 624 -17.55 -13.72 33.35
CA PRO A 624 -16.89 -14.15 34.58
C PRO A 624 -15.84 -15.23 34.27
N ALA A 625 -14.74 -15.23 35.03
CA ALA A 625 -13.59 -16.09 34.83
C ALA A 625 -13.95 -17.59 34.85
N GLY A 626 -14.08 -18.21 33.67
CA GLY A 626 -14.06 -19.66 33.50
C GLY A 626 -12.63 -20.21 33.54
N PRO A 627 -12.44 -21.52 33.75
CA PRO A 627 -11.11 -22.10 33.96
C PRO A 627 -10.24 -21.91 32.71
N LYS A 628 -9.06 -21.30 32.92
CA LYS A 628 -8.06 -20.98 31.90
C LYS A 628 -7.57 -22.27 31.22
N SER A 629 -8.17 -22.62 30.08
CA SER A 629 -7.58 -23.61 29.19
C SER A 629 -6.40 -22.95 28.47
N GLY A 630 -5.19 -23.46 28.72
CA GLY A 630 -3.94 -23.26 27.96
C GLY A 630 -3.74 -21.90 27.28
N SER A 631 -2.88 -21.06 27.87
CA SER A 631 -2.39 -19.82 27.25
C SER A 631 -1.81 -20.11 25.86
N SER A 632 -2.59 -19.82 24.82
CA SER A 632 -2.12 -19.73 23.44
C SER A 632 -1.62 -18.31 23.20
N SER A 633 -0.57 -18.16 22.40
CA SER A 633 0.03 -16.86 22.06
C SER A 633 -0.97 -15.85 21.48
N GLY A 634 -2.08 -16.31 20.89
CA GLY A 634 -3.15 -15.45 20.38
C GLY A 634 -3.96 -14.72 21.46
N SER A 635 -4.09 -15.29 22.67
CA SER A 635 -4.86 -14.68 23.78
C SER A 635 -4.15 -13.45 24.36
N TRP A 636 -2.82 -13.48 24.44
CA TRP A 636 -2.02 -12.36 24.93
C TRP A 636 -2.00 -11.17 23.97
N VAL A 637 -1.83 -11.40 22.66
CA VAL A 637 -1.89 -10.33 21.65
C VAL A 637 -3.25 -9.64 21.66
N ALA A 638 -4.32 -10.41 21.81
CA ALA A 638 -5.67 -9.86 21.93
C ALA A 638 -5.85 -9.00 23.21
N ALA A 639 -5.31 -9.44 24.35
CA ALA A 639 -5.32 -8.68 25.59
C ALA A 639 -4.57 -7.35 25.46
N ASN A 640 -3.35 -7.36 24.91
CA ASN A 640 -2.58 -6.15 24.61
C ASN A 640 -3.34 -5.21 23.66
N GLY A 641 -3.97 -5.79 22.64
CA GLY A 641 -4.79 -5.04 21.70
C GLY A 641 -5.94 -4.29 22.35
N LYS A 642 -6.59 -4.86 23.38
CA LYS A 642 -7.63 -4.16 24.16
C LYS A 642 -7.06 -2.95 24.93
N VAL A 643 -5.88 -3.09 25.55
CA VAL A 643 -5.21 -1.98 26.26
C VAL A 643 -4.81 -0.87 25.29
N ILE A 644 -4.23 -1.24 24.14
CA ILE A 644 -3.87 -0.30 23.07
C ILE A 644 -5.12 0.41 22.54
N GLU A 645 -6.22 -0.30 22.33
CA GLU A 645 -7.48 0.30 21.91
C GLU A 645 -8.01 1.33 22.90
N GLN A 646 -7.89 1.10 24.21
CA GLN A 646 -8.24 2.12 25.20
C GLN A 646 -7.35 3.36 25.06
N SER A 647 -6.05 3.20 24.84
CA SER A 647 -5.17 4.36 24.59
C SER A 647 -5.58 5.15 23.33
N GLN A 648 -6.01 4.46 22.26
CA GLN A 648 -6.52 5.09 21.04
C GLN A 648 -7.84 5.84 21.27
N ILE A 649 -8.74 5.28 22.09
CA ILE A 649 -10.00 5.93 22.47
C ILE A 649 -9.71 7.20 23.27
N LEU A 650 -8.89 7.11 24.32
CA LEU A 650 -8.59 8.22 25.23
C LEU A 650 -7.84 9.37 24.55
N THR A 651 -6.98 9.05 23.58
CA THR A 651 -6.20 10.06 22.82
C THR A 651 -6.90 10.53 21.55
N THR A 652 -8.07 9.97 21.21
CA THR A 652 -8.75 10.11 19.90
C THR A 652 -7.86 9.76 18.71
N HIS A 653 -6.76 9.06 18.98
CA HIS A 653 -5.64 8.81 18.09
C HIS A 653 -5.29 10.01 17.20
N ASN A 654 -4.93 11.13 17.84
CA ASN A 654 -4.47 12.39 17.25
C ASN A 654 -5.54 13.33 16.67
N LEU A 655 -6.80 12.91 16.53
CA LEU A 655 -7.83 13.78 15.95
C LEU A 655 -8.05 15.05 16.79
N ALA A 656 -8.18 14.92 18.11
CA ALA A 656 -8.31 16.08 19.00
C ALA A 656 -7.05 16.96 18.97
N THR A 657 -5.85 16.38 18.89
CA THR A 657 -4.62 17.16 18.76
C THR A 657 -4.61 17.98 17.48
N LEU A 658 -5.00 17.40 16.35
CA LEU A 658 -5.08 18.11 15.07
C LEU A 658 -6.15 19.20 15.08
N VAL A 659 -7.32 18.93 15.66
CA VAL A 659 -8.41 19.92 15.71
C VAL A 659 -8.07 21.05 16.68
N HIS A 660 -7.68 20.72 17.91
CA HIS A 660 -7.52 21.68 18.99
C HIS A 660 -6.18 22.44 18.94
N ARG A 661 -5.06 21.76 18.67
CA ARG A 661 -3.72 22.38 18.69
C ARG A 661 -3.27 22.85 17.32
N VAL A 662 -3.51 22.07 16.26
CA VAL A 662 -3.13 22.46 14.88
C VAL A 662 -4.18 23.39 14.25
N GLY A 663 -5.45 23.25 14.65
CA GLY A 663 -6.54 24.08 14.15
C GLY A 663 -7.01 23.68 12.76
N ILE A 664 -7.15 22.38 12.49
CA ILE A 664 -7.72 21.91 11.22
C ILE A 664 -9.25 22.10 11.20
N ALA A 665 -9.80 22.47 10.05
CA ALA A 665 -11.24 22.63 9.84
C ALA A 665 -11.65 22.10 8.45
N PRO A 666 -11.75 20.76 8.28
CA PRO A 666 -11.92 20.16 6.97
C PRO A 666 -13.30 20.40 6.35
N GLU A 667 -13.32 20.91 5.12
CA GLU A 667 -14.54 21.04 4.30
C GLU A 667 -15.08 19.67 3.80
N PRO A 668 -16.41 19.50 3.65
CA PRO A 668 -17.47 20.49 3.85
C PRO A 668 -18.01 20.55 5.30
N GLY A 669 -17.25 20.05 6.28
CA GLY A 669 -17.61 20.06 7.70
C GLY A 669 -17.79 18.68 8.32
N TRP A 670 -17.88 18.66 9.66
CA TRP A 670 -17.83 17.45 10.49
C TRP A 670 -18.96 16.44 10.22
N ALA A 671 -20.17 16.93 9.91
CA ALA A 671 -21.32 16.07 9.61
C ALA A 671 -21.11 15.22 8.35
N ASP A 672 -20.43 15.77 7.34
CA ASP A 672 -20.07 15.01 6.15
C ASP A 672 -18.98 13.99 6.43
N LEU A 673 -17.95 14.36 7.20
CA LEU A 673 -16.90 13.42 7.63
C LEU A 673 -17.52 12.23 8.37
N ALA A 674 -18.45 12.49 9.30
CA ALA A 674 -19.19 11.47 10.02
C ALA A 674 -19.90 10.49 9.06
N ARG A 675 -20.67 10.98 8.09
CA ARG A 675 -21.33 10.12 7.08
C ARG A 675 -20.32 9.28 6.28
N ARG A 676 -19.19 9.85 5.86
CA ARG A 676 -18.14 9.13 5.12
C ARG A 676 -17.43 8.07 5.98
N CYS A 677 -17.27 8.32 7.28
CA CYS A 677 -16.82 7.29 8.23
C CYS A 677 -17.79 6.13 8.28
N PHE A 678 -19.09 6.39 8.39
CA PHE A 678 -20.10 5.34 8.44
C PHE A 678 -20.17 4.52 7.14
N GLY A 679 -20.05 5.16 5.97
CA GLY A 679 -19.90 4.44 4.70
C GLY A 679 -18.66 3.52 4.69
N THR A 680 -17.58 3.92 5.35
CA THR A 680 -16.40 3.05 5.55
C THR A 680 -16.70 1.88 6.48
N VAL A 681 -17.40 2.11 7.60
CA VAL A 681 -17.88 1.05 8.51
C VAL A 681 -18.73 0.03 7.75
N CYS A 682 -19.69 0.47 6.94
CA CYS A 682 -20.55 -0.42 6.16
C CYS A 682 -19.76 -1.26 5.14
N ARG A 683 -18.83 -0.65 4.41
CA ARG A 683 -17.95 -1.37 3.46
C ARG A 683 -17.07 -2.42 4.16
N LEU A 684 -16.53 -2.11 5.33
CA LEU A 684 -15.70 -3.06 6.09
C LEU A 684 -16.55 -4.18 6.68
N THR A 685 -17.72 -3.87 7.24
CA THR A 685 -18.67 -4.88 7.74
C THR A 685 -19.16 -5.81 6.62
N ALA A 686 -19.36 -5.33 5.40
CA ALA A 686 -19.68 -6.19 4.25
C ALA A 686 -18.59 -7.24 3.96
N ARG A 687 -17.32 -6.92 4.25
CA ARG A 687 -16.17 -7.84 4.08
C ARG A 687 -16.01 -8.84 5.22
N VAL A 688 -16.76 -8.69 6.32
CA VAL A 688 -16.79 -9.68 7.41
C VAL A 688 -17.53 -10.94 6.97
N GLN A 689 -18.51 -10.81 6.08
CA GLN A 689 -19.28 -11.93 5.56
C GLN A 689 -18.36 -12.91 4.80
N ARG A 690 -18.41 -14.19 5.17
CA ARG A 690 -17.60 -15.28 4.58
C ARG A 690 -16.08 -15.11 4.71
N ASN A 691 -15.62 -14.21 5.59
CA ASN A 691 -14.21 -14.13 5.94
C ASN A 691 -13.94 -15.07 7.13
N PRO A 692 -13.11 -16.13 6.97
CA PRO A 692 -12.78 -17.04 8.07
C PRO A 692 -12.01 -16.37 9.21
N TRP A 693 -11.38 -15.21 8.96
CA TRP A 693 -10.58 -14.46 9.94
C TRP A 693 -10.92 -12.96 9.90
N PRO A 694 -12.10 -12.54 10.40
CA PRO A 694 -12.61 -11.19 10.21
C PRO A 694 -12.01 -10.14 11.16
N TYR A 695 -11.21 -10.54 12.15
CA TYR A 695 -10.80 -9.66 13.26
C TYR A 695 -10.04 -8.40 12.85
N SER A 696 -9.16 -8.47 11.83
CA SER A 696 -8.48 -7.27 11.31
C SER A 696 -9.47 -6.30 10.66
N THR A 697 -10.45 -6.83 9.92
CA THR A 697 -11.50 -6.02 9.28
C THR A 697 -12.43 -5.39 10.32
N ILE A 698 -12.75 -6.12 11.39
CA ILE A 698 -13.52 -5.61 12.53
C ILE A 698 -12.76 -4.49 13.25
N LYS A 699 -11.45 -4.67 13.48
CA LYS A 699 -10.57 -3.65 14.05
C LYS A 699 -10.63 -2.36 13.22
N ASP A 700 -10.49 -2.47 11.90
CA ASP A 700 -10.56 -1.31 11.00
C ASP A 700 -11.96 -0.67 10.99
N ALA A 701 -13.03 -1.47 11.10
CA ALA A 701 -14.39 -0.95 11.22
C ALA A 701 -14.60 -0.18 12.54
N ALA A 702 -14.02 -0.66 13.64
CA ALA A 702 -14.02 0.06 14.91
C ALA A 702 -13.21 1.36 14.83
N TYR A 703 -12.11 1.39 14.05
CA TYR A 703 -11.38 2.64 13.79
C TYR A 703 -12.25 3.67 13.09
N ALA A 704 -12.92 3.28 12.00
CA ALA A 704 -13.85 4.15 11.28
C ALA A 704 -15.01 4.60 12.18
N TRP A 705 -15.53 3.72 13.04
CA TRP A 705 -16.58 4.05 14.00
C TRP A 705 -16.13 5.06 15.07
N ARG A 706 -14.90 4.93 15.60
CA ARG A 706 -14.36 5.94 16.53
C ARG A 706 -14.28 7.32 15.89
N GLN A 707 -13.85 7.39 14.63
CA GLN A 707 -13.80 8.67 13.90
C GLN A 707 -15.19 9.23 13.61
N LEU A 708 -16.17 8.37 13.27
CA LEU A 708 -17.58 8.76 13.18
C LEU A 708 -18.05 9.46 14.46
N VAL A 709 -17.87 8.81 15.63
CA VAL A 709 -18.32 9.36 16.92
C VAL A 709 -17.57 10.64 17.26
N PHE A 710 -16.27 10.73 16.94
CA PHE A 710 -15.47 11.95 17.12
C PHE A 710 -16.05 13.10 16.29
N HIS A 711 -16.26 12.92 14.99
CA HIS A 711 -16.79 13.98 14.12
C HIS A 711 -18.21 14.39 14.52
N LEU A 712 -19.08 13.45 14.87
CA LEU A 712 -20.40 13.75 15.42
C LEU A 712 -20.33 14.62 16.67
N SER A 713 -19.32 14.41 17.52
CA SER A 713 -19.16 15.17 18.76
C SER A 713 -18.76 16.63 18.53
N LEU A 714 -18.25 16.96 17.34
CA LEU A 714 -17.95 18.33 16.91
C LEU A 714 -19.12 18.99 16.16
N CYS A 715 -20.19 18.25 15.88
CA CYS A 715 -21.41 18.78 15.27
C CYS A 715 -22.32 19.45 16.31
N THR A 716 -23.14 20.38 15.86
CA THR A 716 -24.25 20.92 16.66
C THR A 716 -25.28 19.81 16.97
N PRO A 717 -26.08 19.94 18.05
CA PRO A 717 -27.11 18.93 18.37
C PRO A 717 -28.13 18.69 17.24
N ALA A 718 -28.43 19.72 16.44
CA ALA A 718 -29.34 19.58 15.30
C ALA A 718 -28.71 18.76 14.15
N GLU A 719 -27.42 18.96 13.87
CA GLU A 719 -26.68 18.17 12.89
C GLU A 719 -26.49 16.72 13.36
N GLN A 720 -26.20 16.51 14.65
CA GLN A 720 -26.09 15.17 15.23
C GLN A 720 -27.36 14.35 14.98
N ARG A 721 -28.54 14.92 15.30
CA ARG A 721 -29.82 14.24 15.04
C ARG A 721 -30.02 13.88 13.57
N ARG A 722 -29.80 14.84 12.66
CA ARG A 722 -29.92 14.60 11.21
C ARG A 722 -29.00 13.47 10.74
N VAL A 723 -27.74 13.48 11.17
CA VAL A 723 -26.78 12.44 10.78
C VAL A 723 -27.21 11.08 11.35
N LEU A 724 -27.66 11.01 12.61
CA LEU A 724 -28.13 9.77 13.24
C LEU A 724 -29.36 9.18 12.54
N ASP A 725 -30.26 10.02 12.05
CA ASP A 725 -31.42 9.60 11.25
C ASP A 725 -30.96 9.03 9.89
N ASP A 726 -29.97 9.67 9.26
CA ASP A 726 -29.40 9.23 7.97
C ASP A 726 -28.66 7.88 8.05
N LEU A 727 -28.07 7.52 9.21
CA LEU A 727 -27.24 6.31 9.35
C LEU A 727 -28.02 5.02 9.07
N ASP A 728 -29.30 4.92 9.47
CA ASP A 728 -30.11 3.73 9.19
C ASP A 728 -30.39 3.59 7.69
N ALA A 729 -30.70 4.71 7.04
CA ALA A 729 -30.93 4.74 5.60
C ALA A 729 -29.67 4.32 4.84
N GLU A 730 -28.49 4.76 5.27
CA GLU A 730 -27.22 4.32 4.68
C GLU A 730 -26.96 2.83 4.93
N ALA A 731 -27.18 2.32 6.14
CA ALA A 731 -27.03 0.90 6.44
C ALA A 731 -27.95 0.02 5.57
N ALA A 732 -29.18 0.47 5.32
CA ALA A 732 -30.16 -0.20 4.49
C ALA A 732 -29.82 -0.23 2.99
N ARG A 733 -28.90 0.63 2.51
CA ARG A 733 -28.39 0.56 1.11
C ARG A 733 -27.44 -0.61 0.87
N HIS A 734 -26.92 -1.22 1.93
CA HIS A 734 -26.05 -2.39 1.86
C HIS A 734 -26.83 -3.70 1.96
N ALA A 735 -26.16 -4.84 1.71
CA ALA A 735 -26.79 -6.15 1.84
C ALA A 735 -27.36 -6.35 3.27
N PRO A 736 -28.52 -7.03 3.43
CA PRO A 736 -29.19 -7.16 4.73
C PRO A 736 -28.31 -7.60 5.92
N PRO A 737 -27.33 -8.51 5.75
CA PRO A 737 -26.44 -8.90 6.84
C PRO A 737 -25.52 -7.79 7.37
N VAL A 738 -25.35 -6.68 6.64
CA VAL A 738 -24.59 -5.50 7.10
C VAL A 738 -25.41 -4.70 8.10
N ALA A 739 -26.65 -4.35 7.75
CA ALA A 739 -27.56 -3.64 8.64
C ALA A 739 -27.82 -4.41 9.94
N ALA A 740 -28.09 -5.71 9.84
CA ALA A 740 -28.32 -6.57 11.01
C ALA A 740 -27.10 -6.63 11.95
N ARG A 741 -25.88 -6.69 11.38
CA ARG A 741 -24.64 -6.64 12.18
C ARG A 741 -24.43 -5.29 12.85
N LEU A 742 -24.77 -4.17 12.20
CA LEU A 742 -24.52 -2.83 12.74
C LEU A 742 -25.63 -2.33 13.69
N ALA A 743 -26.82 -2.95 13.66
CA ALA A 743 -27.96 -2.53 14.46
C ALA A 743 -27.63 -2.33 15.96
N PRO A 744 -26.89 -3.23 16.65
CA PRO A 744 -26.57 -3.02 18.06
C PRO A 744 -25.71 -1.77 18.32
N ALA A 745 -24.77 -1.46 17.43
CA ALA A 745 -23.93 -0.27 17.54
C ALA A 745 -24.70 1.02 17.27
N LEU A 746 -25.60 1.00 16.27
CA LEU A 746 -26.48 2.13 15.95
C LEU A 746 -27.46 2.43 17.09
N THR A 747 -28.11 1.40 17.65
CA THR A 747 -28.98 1.54 18.83
C THR A 747 -28.20 2.10 20.01
N GLY A 748 -26.99 1.61 20.26
CA GLY A 748 -26.13 2.12 21.33
C GLY A 748 -25.72 3.59 21.13
N LEU A 749 -25.45 4.01 19.90
CA LEU A 749 -25.12 5.40 19.61
C LEU A 749 -26.31 6.34 19.85
N ARG A 750 -27.52 5.94 19.45
CA ARG A 750 -28.75 6.69 19.73
C ARG A 750 -29.04 6.78 21.21
N LEU A 751 -28.97 5.65 21.93
CA LEU A 751 -29.17 5.60 23.37
C LEU A 751 -28.32 6.67 24.08
N VAL A 752 -27.03 6.78 23.74
CA VAL A 752 -26.13 7.76 24.37
C VAL A 752 -26.38 9.19 23.88
N ALA A 753 -26.77 9.36 22.62
CA ALA A 753 -27.17 10.68 22.10
C ALA A 753 -28.41 11.22 22.84
N ASP A 754 -29.33 10.33 23.22
CA ASP A 754 -30.55 10.65 23.98
C ASP A 754 -30.31 10.75 25.51
N GLY A 755 -29.06 10.61 25.95
CA GLY A 755 -28.66 10.76 27.36
C GLY A 755 -28.61 9.48 28.19
N GLY A 756 -28.83 8.32 27.57
CA GLY A 756 -28.62 7.01 28.19
C GLY A 756 -27.14 6.66 28.36
N THR A 757 -26.87 5.56 29.07
CA THR A 757 -25.51 5.09 29.37
C THR A 757 -25.38 3.58 29.16
N PHE A 758 -24.16 3.13 28.88
CA PHE A 758 -23.84 1.70 28.84
C PHE A 758 -23.52 1.18 30.25
N ALA A 759 -23.76 -0.12 30.48
CA ALA A 759 -23.15 -0.85 31.57
C ALA A 759 -21.61 -0.96 31.37
N PRO A 760 -20.82 -1.34 32.40
CA PRO A 760 -19.36 -1.40 32.32
C PRO A 760 -18.83 -2.26 31.16
N ASP A 761 -19.54 -3.35 30.83
CA ASP A 761 -19.23 -4.27 29.73
C ASP A 761 -19.51 -3.68 28.33
N GLY A 762 -20.04 -2.46 28.26
CA GLY A 762 -20.37 -1.76 27.02
C GLY A 762 -21.72 -2.14 26.42
N THR A 763 -22.62 -2.78 27.18
CA THR A 763 -23.96 -3.16 26.71
C THR A 763 -25.08 -2.40 27.42
N ALA A 764 -26.24 -2.32 26.79
CA ALA A 764 -27.50 -1.84 27.36
C ALA A 764 -28.69 -2.58 26.71
N ASP A 765 -29.89 -2.45 27.29
CA ASP A 765 -31.15 -3.04 26.79
C ASP A 765 -31.08 -4.54 26.50
N GLY A 766 -30.46 -5.30 27.42
CA GLY A 766 -30.27 -6.75 27.26
C GLY A 766 -29.32 -7.12 26.11
N GLY A 767 -28.41 -6.23 25.74
CA GLY A 767 -27.43 -6.43 24.66
C GLY A 767 -27.89 -5.99 23.28
N ARG A 768 -29.08 -5.38 23.16
CA ARG A 768 -29.61 -4.76 21.93
C ARG A 768 -28.93 -3.43 21.59
N ALA A 769 -28.36 -2.76 22.59
CA ALA A 769 -27.51 -1.59 22.43
C ALA A 769 -26.08 -1.96 22.85
N ARG A 770 -25.09 -1.66 22.01
CA ARG A 770 -23.69 -2.01 22.26
C ARG A 770 -22.72 -0.90 21.87
N ARG A 771 -21.70 -0.70 22.69
CA ARG A 771 -20.50 0.09 22.35
C ARG A 771 -19.64 -0.71 21.36
N LEU A 772 -19.31 -0.10 20.23
CA LEU A 772 -18.43 -0.73 19.24
C LEU A 772 -16.96 -0.48 19.57
N VAL A 773 -16.23 -1.56 19.81
CA VAL A 773 -14.78 -1.65 19.98
C VAL A 773 -14.25 -2.74 19.04
N GLY A 774 -12.96 -2.76 18.73
CA GLY A 774 -12.37 -3.66 17.74
C GLY A 774 -11.72 -4.91 18.32
N TRP A 775 -11.23 -4.86 19.57
CA TRP A 775 -10.48 -5.95 20.19
C TRP A 775 -11.31 -6.73 21.21
N THR A 776 -11.08 -8.04 21.24
CA THR A 776 -11.76 -8.98 22.14
C THR A 776 -10.90 -10.20 22.42
N THR A 777 -11.07 -10.79 23.61
CA THR A 777 -10.46 -12.05 24.03
C THR A 777 -11.37 -13.26 23.80
N ASP A 778 -12.68 -13.05 23.68
CA ASP A 778 -13.71 -14.10 23.80
C ASP A 778 -14.63 -14.14 22.57
N GLY A 779 -14.09 -13.82 21.39
CA GLY A 779 -14.85 -13.69 20.14
C GLY A 779 -15.55 -12.34 19.99
N HIS A 780 -15.86 -11.94 18.75
CA HIS A 780 -16.43 -10.63 18.45
C HIS A 780 -17.87 -10.76 17.91
N TRP A 781 -18.81 -10.00 18.47
CA TRP A 781 -20.24 -10.06 18.09
C TRP A 781 -20.51 -9.61 16.64
N LEU A 782 -19.66 -8.77 16.03
CA LEU A 782 -19.72 -8.52 14.57
C LEU A 782 -19.32 -9.72 13.72
N ALA A 783 -18.55 -10.67 14.26
CA ALA A 783 -18.12 -11.87 13.52
C ALA A 783 -19.23 -12.93 13.46
N THR A 784 -20.19 -12.91 14.38
CA THR A 784 -21.31 -13.86 14.37
C THR A 784 -22.24 -13.59 13.20
N ASP A 785 -22.80 -14.65 12.61
CA ASP A 785 -23.80 -14.53 11.57
C ASP A 785 -25.17 -14.20 12.21
N PRO A 786 -25.73 -13.01 11.97
CA PRO A 786 -27.02 -12.63 12.56
C PRO A 786 -28.17 -13.53 12.06
N THR A 787 -28.02 -14.20 10.92
CA THR A 787 -29.05 -15.08 10.34
C THR A 787 -29.05 -16.51 10.91
N ALA A 788 -27.96 -16.93 11.57
CA ALA A 788 -27.86 -18.27 12.17
C ALA A 788 -28.67 -18.41 13.48
N ALA A 789 -29.07 -17.29 14.09
CA ALA A 789 -29.89 -17.29 15.32
C ALA A 789 -31.36 -17.65 15.04
N GLU A 790 -31.87 -17.35 13.84
CA GLU A 790 -33.27 -17.65 13.46
C GLU A 790 -33.51 -19.14 13.15
N THR A 791 -32.47 -19.91 12.80
CA THR A 791 -32.61 -21.33 12.41
C THR A 791 -32.57 -22.32 13.58
N LYS A 792 -32.27 -21.87 14.80
CA LYS A 792 -32.24 -22.72 16.02
C LYS A 792 -33.53 -22.66 16.85
N GLY A 793 -34.52 -21.90 16.40
CA GLY A 793 -35.83 -21.75 17.05
C GLY A 793 -36.99 -22.30 16.21
N SER A 794 -36.78 -23.39 15.45
CA SER A 794 -37.83 -24.12 14.75
C SER A 794 -37.85 -25.58 15.18
#